data_AF-A0A3M1JFX5-F1
#
_entry.id   AF-A0A3M1JFX5-F1
#
_cell.length_a   1.000
_cell.length_b   1.000
_cell.length_c   1.000
_cell.angle_alpha   90.00
_cell.angle_beta   90.00
_cell.angle_gamma   90.00
#
_symmetry.space_group_name_H-M   'P 1'
#
loop_
_entity.id
_entity.type
_entity.pdbx_description
1 polymer ?
#
loop_
_entity_poly.entity_id
_entity_poly.type
_entity_poly.pdbx_seq_one_letter_code
_entity_poly.pdbx_strand_id
1 'polypeptide(L)'
;MQMRMKDAMLAWVVLNLFLVPALASVQSPVGAAAVSLEAPMEAGGFARTTPLSTEGSIPFAEGSTVAYSFSGTMPIIIYALISALFLFIALNYKTDNLWKPSIAFGMFIALPFITSEVFAAGINSVTITGEKGIPDFVPAYGTMYLAVNVTMPGDANVTKDQLAVRFGRELLPFNLCNYSNQTLGCEPTSQNDTYICNCINMLGSERNPLTNNKNSIKVLLYSDRNKITPADARLKTFYMDNQGPAFTNFKAEQIKDRVQVTVTAQDPPFMDGGNAFCAGLSKIELYNNGVLLAADTINVNAEPNNCTTFSKTLNTSISQSGNATIYAIAYDNLGNTGRSGNDSHYLDFDEPVIDTSFKVYQGGSEVNYISTDGPTAGLAGATIEVTINEHSLKEVQADMSSLNDNIVYSARYKNITIKGSQIQTHCVKRDETYKCRFDKTLVPNSQNRAFFIRTQSSQLSFNITAIDEHGLKSTQTVTANMMLDNDRPDVKKLGTANCNAEKCYFNNKSAVIQAVIDDAGSGLDYSWVFLDAASITRDNNHSRQMYCSNNNGQWRCLLSVSPHPSLQDGHAYRIMLNYQSVDDAGNPVDGERQALVYLDEKAPEILENETFILSVHENGLQSYYTLSGDILKIFIRGIDAGSGIINENGAWDAAINLGDVLENPPENSSWVQASICIQEENGKFDCRWEVGPVVQGPLFKLEGIPVRIRDVAGNLFEGNLFSPFIIYQIAETPPGDVWKLAVKDGSAVRCMPEYVDRSLIRYYPGGNKIWCEFTLTTGSDSSTPYVLLDVQKDGECIPTNLTKDYFESSSIFGNQILSSEGVEPPFTLYSILKFDAQTIERNITEFAFVCPYRIRFANKNTKTVYDYEIQNVSIIVPVKGGDAALDTGLHNQVEHIKATLKRSKWIDSVDDVLTIFRNLCNVLNSVVIISNGVLGLLGLMDWLNIPGVKQSLGAVGAYVEAGRDGVFGTLMEGCLYISCKKNWLDIVPEGKLSSKLKKLKSFGTSWAEATAGRGSIVGDDTYAKAVWQNLSSQLFSTKPEDSLILSTIMLCIPGIFYNINKARQIDCYYVFCMEKMVPLGTPAYACQSTRYLMYCKFVIGQFFAIVPFGQVIKELGRMVADALSDPLALAGYAAGAAVCKGSWLAGLLHWGFACDKPIAVAQAVAVSQSLGEQFKQFKPSQDFCQEVGV
;
A
#
# COMPACT_ATOMS: atom_id res chain seq x y z
N MET A 1 56.08 -6.56 -28.90
CA MET A 1 57.00 -6.10 -27.83
C MET A 1 56.64 -6.84 -26.54
N GLN A 2 57.41 -6.72 -25.47
CA GLN A 2 57.46 -7.73 -24.39
C GLN A 2 56.68 -7.35 -23.12
N MET A 3 56.28 -8.38 -22.36
CA MET A 3 56.01 -8.37 -20.90
C MET A 3 54.78 -7.59 -20.36
N ARG A 4 54.26 -7.86 -19.14
CA ARG A 4 54.00 -9.12 -18.38
C ARG A 4 53.44 -8.74 -16.99
N MET A 5 52.58 -9.59 -16.40
CA MET A 5 52.46 -9.81 -14.94
C MET A 5 51.90 -8.63 -14.07
N LYS A 6 51.36 -8.81 -12.84
CA LYS A 6 51.05 -10.01 -12.03
C LYS A 6 49.96 -9.73 -10.97
N ASP A 7 49.26 -10.80 -10.57
CA ASP A 7 48.72 -11.21 -9.24
C ASP A 7 47.91 -10.28 -8.31
N ALA A 8 47.02 -10.93 -7.55
CA ALA A 8 46.21 -10.41 -6.43
C ALA A 8 46.66 -11.02 -5.08
N MET A 9 46.08 -10.60 -3.94
CA MET A 9 45.44 -11.48 -2.92
C MET A 9 44.94 -10.80 -1.61
N LEU A 10 44.05 -11.54 -0.93
CA LEU A 10 43.49 -11.51 0.45
C LEU A 10 44.53 -11.35 1.61
N ALA A 11 44.20 -11.12 2.91
CA ALA A 11 42.97 -10.76 3.67
C ALA A 11 43.26 -10.50 5.20
N TRP A 12 42.23 -10.06 5.98
CA TRP A 12 41.99 -10.35 7.44
C TRP A 12 42.92 -9.70 8.53
N VAL A 13 42.65 -9.61 9.86
CA VAL A 13 41.53 -9.96 10.82
C VAL A 13 41.57 -9.12 12.16
N VAL A 14 40.59 -9.36 13.07
CA VAL A 14 40.52 -9.27 14.58
C VAL A 14 40.26 -7.95 15.41
N LEU A 15 39.22 -8.00 16.30
CA LEU A 15 39.26 -7.93 17.81
C LEU A 15 38.40 -6.89 18.63
N ASN A 16 37.23 -7.35 19.13
CA ASN A 16 36.56 -7.23 20.47
C ASN A 16 36.38 -5.94 21.36
N LEU A 17 35.13 -5.84 21.89
CA LEU A 17 34.65 -5.56 23.29
C LEU A 17 34.84 -4.19 24.00
N PHE A 18 33.73 -3.62 24.53
CA PHE A 18 33.42 -3.43 25.98
C PHE A 18 31.96 -2.96 26.23
N LEU A 19 31.52 -2.79 27.51
CA LEU A 19 30.14 -2.51 27.97
C LEU A 19 29.99 -1.22 28.82
N VAL A 20 28.99 -0.38 28.50
CA VAL A 20 27.78 0.04 29.30
C VAL A 20 27.88 0.06 30.87
N PRO A 21 27.24 0.98 31.66
CA PRO A 21 26.39 2.17 31.38
C PRO A 21 26.74 3.49 32.15
N ALA A 22 26.01 4.59 31.89
CA ALA A 22 25.65 5.63 32.86
C ALA A 22 24.36 6.40 32.46
N LEU A 23 23.66 7.04 33.41
CA LEU A 23 22.38 7.74 33.23
C LEU A 23 22.49 9.26 33.50
N ALA A 24 21.76 10.08 32.73
CA ALA A 24 21.19 11.36 33.19
C ALA A 24 20.01 11.79 32.29
N SER A 25 19.00 12.42 32.89
CA SER A 25 17.75 12.89 32.26
C SER A 25 17.82 14.35 31.80
N VAL A 26 16.85 14.79 30.97
CA VAL A 26 15.90 15.89 31.32
C VAL A 26 14.87 16.17 30.18
N GLN A 27 13.60 16.27 30.60
CA GLN A 27 12.42 16.95 30.00
C GLN A 27 11.96 16.72 28.54
N SER A 28 10.62 16.73 28.41
CA SER A 28 9.84 16.90 27.18
C SER A 28 9.45 18.38 26.96
N PRO A 29 8.77 18.69 25.85
CA PRO A 29 7.47 19.35 26.01
C PRO A 29 6.32 18.60 25.31
N VAL A 30 5.10 18.82 25.78
CA VAL A 30 3.86 18.28 25.18
C VAL A 30 3.39 19.22 24.07
N GLY A 31 3.30 18.71 22.84
CA GLY A 31 2.67 19.41 21.73
C GLY A 31 1.17 19.18 21.71
N ALA A 32 0.37 20.17 22.11
CA ALA A 32 -1.08 20.12 21.99
C ALA A 32 -1.52 20.51 20.58
N ALA A 33 -2.05 19.56 19.81
CA ALA A 33 -2.65 19.82 18.50
C ALA A 33 -4.10 20.29 18.68
N ALA A 34 -4.36 21.58 18.45
CA ALA A 34 -5.71 22.10 18.35
C ALA A 34 -6.28 21.78 16.96
N VAL A 35 -7.37 21.02 16.89
CA VAL A 35 -8.12 20.77 15.66
C VAL A 35 -9.35 21.67 15.66
N SER A 36 -9.35 22.69 14.80
CA SER A 36 -10.52 23.52 14.51
C SER A 36 -11.43 22.79 13.52
N LEU A 37 -12.59 22.34 13.98
CA LEU A 37 -13.69 21.90 13.11
C LEU A 37 -14.61 23.09 12.84
N GLU A 38 -14.48 23.67 11.65
CA GLU A 38 -15.51 24.56 11.10
C GLU A 38 -16.68 23.69 10.61
N ALA A 39 -17.91 24.15 10.88
CA ALA A 39 -19.14 23.46 10.48
C ALA A 39 -20.06 24.43 9.73
N PRO A 40 -20.57 24.06 8.54
CA PRO A 40 -21.54 24.89 7.82
C PRO A 40 -22.96 24.73 8.40
N MET A 41 -23.62 25.89 8.59
CA MET A 41 -25.09 26.02 8.54
C MET A 41 -25.56 25.77 7.08
N GLU A 42 -26.81 25.48 6.71
CA GLU A 42 -28.11 25.31 7.39
C GLU A 42 -28.98 24.39 6.46
N ALA A 43 -30.24 23.97 6.66
CA ALA A 43 -31.32 24.26 7.62
C ALA A 43 -32.30 23.06 7.70
N GLY A 44 -33.34 23.16 8.55
CA GLY A 44 -34.49 22.25 8.53
C GLY A 44 -35.02 21.86 9.92
N GLY A 45 -35.85 22.70 10.53
CA GLY A 45 -36.39 22.46 11.87
C GLY A 45 -37.79 21.82 11.90
N PHE A 46 -38.08 21.07 12.97
CA PHE A 46 -39.44 20.83 13.45
C PHE A 46 -39.45 20.79 14.98
N ALA A 47 -40.40 21.47 15.61
CA ALA A 47 -40.41 21.68 17.06
C ALA A 47 -41.47 20.85 17.78
N ARG A 48 -41.17 20.35 18.99
CA ARG A 48 -42.18 20.05 20.02
C ARG A 48 -41.64 19.98 21.47
N THR A 49 -41.98 21.02 22.23
CA THR A 49 -42.48 21.01 23.62
C THR A 49 -41.80 20.13 24.69
N THR A 50 -41.19 20.80 25.68
CA THR A 50 -41.07 20.33 27.08
C THR A 50 -42.42 20.47 27.82
N PRO A 51 -42.61 19.84 29.01
CA PRO A 51 -42.21 20.44 30.31
C PRO A 51 -41.41 19.46 31.20
N LEU A 52 -40.62 19.80 32.25
CA LEU A 52 -40.45 20.97 33.17
C LEU A 52 -41.07 20.74 34.58
N SER A 53 -40.21 20.31 35.52
CA SER A 53 -40.34 20.36 37.01
C SER A 53 -38.93 20.15 37.61
N THR A 54 -38.28 21.07 38.33
CA THR A 54 -38.39 21.38 39.79
C THR A 54 -38.07 20.16 40.70
N GLU A 55 -37.31 20.26 41.81
CA GLU A 55 -36.89 21.42 42.62
C GLU A 55 -35.69 21.15 43.58
N GLY A 56 -34.97 22.21 44.00
CA GLY A 56 -34.08 22.29 45.20
C GLY A 56 -32.72 21.54 45.20
N SER A 57 -31.76 21.77 46.12
CA SER A 57 -31.33 23.01 46.83
C SER A 57 -30.13 22.75 47.79
N ILE A 58 -28.96 23.34 47.49
CA ILE A 58 -27.98 24.05 48.38
C ILE A 58 -27.83 23.55 49.85
N PRO A 59 -26.61 23.17 50.33
CA PRO A 59 -25.69 24.19 50.89
C PRO A 59 -24.17 23.99 50.70
N PHE A 60 -23.42 25.04 51.10
CA PHE A 60 -21.95 25.20 51.05
C PHE A 60 -21.19 24.56 52.23
N ALA A 61 -19.93 24.15 51.96
CA ALA A 61 -18.77 24.30 52.85
C ALA A 61 -17.51 24.27 51.95
N GLU A 62 -16.83 25.38 51.68
CA GLU A 62 -15.73 25.94 52.49
C GLU A 62 -14.58 24.97 52.84
N GLY A 63 -13.49 25.09 52.05
CA GLY A 63 -12.15 25.31 52.59
C GLY A 63 -11.32 24.15 53.14
N SER A 64 -10.40 23.64 52.32
CA SER A 64 -9.02 23.39 52.80
C SER A 64 -8.01 23.32 51.65
N THR A 65 -6.93 24.10 51.77
CA THR A 65 -5.76 24.08 50.87
C THR A 65 -4.84 22.89 51.19
N VAL A 66 -4.43 22.12 50.17
CA VAL A 66 -3.31 21.17 50.31
C VAL A 66 -2.04 21.79 49.72
N ALA A 67 -1.13 22.18 50.61
CA ALA A 67 0.19 22.67 50.23
C ALA A 67 1.22 21.52 50.23
N TYR A 68 1.98 21.35 49.15
CA TYR A 68 3.10 20.42 49.10
C TYR A 68 4.39 21.10 49.62
N SER A 69 4.74 20.83 50.88
CA SER A 69 5.99 21.30 51.50
C SER A 69 7.11 20.26 51.43
N PHE A 70 8.28 20.64 50.90
CA PHE A 70 9.43 19.75 50.72
C PHE A 70 10.45 19.88 51.87
N SER A 71 10.49 18.90 52.78
CA SER A 71 11.58 18.66 53.73
C SER A 71 11.40 17.29 54.43
N GLY A 72 12.41 16.46 54.68
CA GLY A 72 13.83 16.57 54.30
C GLY A 72 14.82 16.20 55.42
N THR A 73 14.89 14.93 55.84
CA THR A 73 15.99 14.39 56.68
C THR A 73 16.12 12.86 56.57
N MET A 74 17.37 12.37 56.58
CA MET A 74 17.78 10.99 56.93
C MET A 74 18.09 10.90 58.46
N PRO A 75 18.64 9.81 59.05
CA PRO A 75 18.77 8.39 58.64
C PRO A 75 18.32 7.41 59.78
N ILE A 76 18.81 6.16 59.71
CA ILE A 76 19.05 5.17 60.80
C ILE A 76 17.88 4.22 61.15
N ILE A 77 18.10 2.95 60.83
CA ILE A 77 17.71 1.82 61.70
C ILE A 77 18.96 0.97 61.93
N ILE A 78 19.37 0.85 63.20
CA ILE A 78 20.28 -0.18 63.72
C ILE A 78 19.59 -0.73 64.97
N TYR A 79 19.42 -2.04 65.06
CA TYR A 79 19.23 -2.71 66.35
C TYR A 79 19.87 -4.10 66.33
N ALA A 80 20.28 -4.59 67.50
CA ALA A 80 21.22 -5.68 67.65
C ALA A 80 20.66 -6.86 68.45
N LEU A 81 20.92 -8.07 67.93
CA LEU A 81 21.53 -9.25 68.57
C LEU A 81 21.22 -9.62 70.05
N ILE A 82 21.23 -10.96 70.30
CA ILE A 82 21.28 -11.70 71.58
C ILE A 82 19.91 -11.95 72.27
N SER A 83 19.54 -13.16 72.73
CA SER A 83 19.99 -14.54 72.39
C SER A 83 18.99 -15.60 72.93
N ALA A 84 18.85 -16.70 72.17
CA ALA A 84 18.57 -18.10 72.55
C ALA A 84 17.87 -18.47 73.88
N LEU A 85 16.91 -19.41 73.80
CA LEU A 85 17.15 -20.81 74.20
C LEU A 85 16.14 -21.84 73.63
N PHE A 86 16.54 -23.10 73.57
CA PHE A 86 15.77 -24.35 73.35
C PHE A 86 14.81 -24.47 72.15
N LEU A 87 15.20 -25.27 71.14
CA LEU A 87 14.70 -26.66 71.04
C LEU A 87 15.59 -27.54 70.14
N PHE A 88 16.14 -28.65 70.67
CA PHE A 88 16.18 -30.02 70.10
C PHE A 88 17.18 -30.90 70.86
N ILE A 89 16.85 -32.19 71.02
CA ILE A 89 17.79 -33.23 71.45
C ILE A 89 17.81 -34.32 70.39
N ALA A 90 19.00 -34.59 69.85
CA ALA A 90 19.29 -35.81 69.10
C ALA A 90 20.78 -36.15 69.29
N LEU A 91 21.09 -37.13 70.14
CA LEU A 91 22.43 -37.67 70.31
C LEU A 91 22.35 -39.20 70.39
N ASN A 92 23.29 -39.86 69.72
CA ASN A 92 23.34 -41.31 69.64
C ASN A 92 24.81 -41.74 69.49
N TYR A 93 25.47 -42.07 70.61
CA TYR A 93 26.75 -42.79 70.60
C TYR A 93 26.96 -43.63 71.86
N LYS A 94 27.53 -44.83 71.66
CA LYS A 94 27.98 -45.80 72.68
C LYS A 94 29.16 -45.24 73.53
N THR A 95 29.59 -45.80 74.67
CA THR A 95 29.62 -47.21 75.12
C THR A 95 29.47 -47.42 76.65
N ASP A 96 28.75 -48.49 76.99
CA ASP A 96 29.07 -49.58 77.93
C ASP A 96 29.46 -49.38 79.42
N ASN A 97 28.80 -50.24 80.22
CA ASN A 97 29.29 -51.02 81.38
C ASN A 97 28.80 -50.75 82.82
N LEU A 98 28.57 -51.90 83.47
CA LEU A 98 28.07 -52.22 84.80
C LEU A 98 28.76 -51.44 85.95
N TRP A 99 28.01 -51.17 87.04
CA TRP A 99 28.02 -52.02 88.24
C TRP A 99 26.81 -51.75 89.17
N LYS A 100 26.64 -52.61 90.16
CA LYS A 100 25.54 -52.71 91.16
C LYS A 100 26.14 -52.46 92.58
N PRO A 101 25.38 -52.48 93.71
CA PRO A 101 23.95 -52.24 93.97
C PRO A 101 23.66 -51.47 95.32
N SER A 102 22.37 -51.43 95.73
CA SER A 102 21.88 -51.58 97.13
C SER A 102 21.76 -50.38 98.11
N ILE A 103 20.90 -50.63 99.13
CA ILE A 103 20.90 -50.11 100.52
C ILE A 103 20.37 -48.68 100.79
N ALA A 104 19.63 -48.39 101.87
CA ALA A 104 18.74 -49.20 102.73
C ALA A 104 17.93 -48.31 103.72
N PHE A 105 16.88 -48.90 104.33
CA PHE A 105 16.40 -48.69 105.72
C PHE A 105 15.98 -47.29 106.22
N GLY A 106 14.83 -47.25 106.91
CA GLY A 106 14.29 -46.07 107.60
C GLY A 106 13.09 -46.35 108.50
N MET A 107 13.02 -47.56 109.08
CA MET A 107 11.89 -48.01 109.92
C MET A 107 12.10 -47.59 111.37
N PHE A 108 11.09 -46.98 112.01
CA PHE A 108 11.00 -46.93 113.47
C PHE A 108 9.55 -47.08 113.95
N ILE A 109 9.38 -47.83 115.04
CA ILE A 109 8.09 -48.12 115.69
C ILE A 109 8.09 -47.44 117.06
N ALA A 110 7.03 -46.70 117.39
CA ALA A 110 6.72 -46.29 118.75
C ALA A 110 5.21 -46.07 118.96
N LEU A 111 4.62 -46.88 119.83
CA LEU A 111 3.36 -46.63 120.54
C LEU A 111 3.70 -46.29 122.01
N PRO A 112 2.74 -45.89 122.85
CA PRO A 112 1.67 -44.93 122.64
C PRO A 112 1.63 -43.86 123.76
N PHE A 113 0.94 -42.74 123.57
CA PHE A 113 0.48 -41.91 124.70
C PHE A 113 -0.97 -41.47 124.53
N ILE A 114 -1.77 -41.69 125.56
CA ILE A 114 -3.15 -41.20 125.66
C ILE A 114 -3.09 -39.85 126.35
N THR A 115 -3.54 -38.80 125.68
CA THR A 115 -3.83 -37.49 126.28
C THR A 115 -5.29 -37.16 126.03
N SER A 116 -6.07 -37.03 127.10
CA SER A 116 -7.46 -36.57 127.01
C SER A 116 -7.49 -35.11 126.55
N GLU A 117 -8.03 -34.86 125.36
CA GLU A 117 -8.27 -33.50 124.89
C GLU A 117 -9.31 -32.83 125.78
N VAL A 118 -8.93 -31.72 126.42
CA VAL A 118 -9.89 -30.76 126.96
C VAL A 118 -10.38 -29.94 125.79
N PHE A 119 -11.64 -30.11 125.41
CA PHE A 119 -12.24 -29.34 124.32
C PHE A 119 -12.10 -27.83 124.62
N ALA A 120 -11.29 -27.14 123.84
CA ALA A 120 -11.24 -25.69 123.82
C ALA A 120 -12.38 -25.14 122.95
N ALA A 121 -12.91 -23.97 123.32
CA ALA A 121 -13.78 -23.22 122.42
C ALA A 121 -12.99 -22.79 121.17
N GLY A 122 -13.52 -23.00 119.98
CA GLY A 122 -12.76 -22.82 118.74
C GLY A 122 -13.62 -22.67 117.49
N ILE A 123 -13.04 -22.03 116.46
CA ILE A 123 -13.70 -21.82 115.17
C ILE A 123 -13.40 -23.02 114.25
N ASN A 124 -14.40 -23.88 114.01
CA ASN A 124 -14.32 -25.13 113.25
C ASN A 124 -14.15 -24.91 111.75
N SER A 125 -14.88 -23.95 111.19
CA SER A 125 -14.74 -23.53 109.80
C SER A 125 -15.22 -22.09 109.60
N VAL A 126 -14.73 -21.49 108.52
CA VAL A 126 -15.17 -20.19 108.03
C VAL A 126 -15.37 -20.34 106.54
N THR A 127 -16.59 -20.12 106.06
CA THR A 127 -16.96 -20.17 104.65
C THR A 127 -17.38 -18.77 104.22
N ILE A 128 -16.84 -18.31 103.09
CA ILE A 128 -17.17 -17.01 102.50
C ILE A 128 -17.76 -17.29 101.12
N THR A 129 -18.83 -16.59 100.76
CA THR A 129 -19.42 -16.65 99.41
C THR A 129 -19.92 -15.26 98.99
N GLY A 130 -19.84 -14.93 97.71
CA GLY A 130 -20.61 -13.82 97.13
C GLY A 130 -22.07 -14.20 96.86
N GLU A 131 -22.84 -13.28 96.27
CA GLU A 131 -24.24 -13.49 95.85
C GLU A 131 -24.45 -14.68 94.90
N LYS A 132 -23.40 -15.15 94.22
CA LYS A 132 -23.42 -16.35 93.36
C LYS A 132 -23.21 -17.66 94.13
N GLY A 133 -23.00 -17.62 95.44
CA GLY A 133 -22.83 -18.80 96.29
C GLY A 133 -21.48 -19.51 96.18
N ILE A 134 -20.52 -18.95 95.44
CA ILE A 134 -19.23 -19.59 95.13
C ILE A 134 -18.30 -19.55 96.35
N PRO A 135 -17.78 -20.69 96.83
CA PRO A 135 -16.86 -20.72 97.96
C PRO A 135 -15.58 -19.92 97.70
N ASP A 136 -15.25 -19.07 98.67
CA ASP A 136 -14.05 -18.24 98.75
C ASP A 136 -13.90 -17.17 97.64
N PHE A 137 -14.92 -16.96 96.81
CA PHE A 137 -14.99 -15.89 95.80
C PHE A 137 -16.16 -14.93 96.07
N VAL A 138 -15.88 -13.62 95.94
CA VAL A 138 -16.81 -12.51 96.18
C VAL A 138 -16.66 -11.51 95.03
N PRO A 139 -17.73 -10.95 94.45
CA PRO A 139 -17.59 -9.88 93.46
C PRO A 139 -17.09 -8.60 94.14
N ALA A 140 -16.28 -7.78 93.48
CA ALA A 140 -15.80 -6.52 94.07
C ALA A 140 -16.91 -5.47 94.31
N TYR A 141 -18.12 -5.71 93.80
CA TYR A 141 -19.35 -5.00 94.15
C TYR A 141 -20.43 -6.03 94.46
N GLY A 142 -21.02 -5.99 95.66
CA GLY A 142 -22.14 -6.84 96.04
C GLY A 142 -22.09 -7.33 97.48
N THR A 143 -22.99 -8.26 97.80
CA THR A 143 -23.14 -8.81 99.14
C THR A 143 -22.16 -9.96 99.39
N MET A 144 -21.39 -9.85 100.47
CA MET A 144 -20.60 -10.96 101.01
C MET A 144 -21.40 -11.69 102.10
N TYR A 145 -21.50 -13.00 101.95
CA TYR A 145 -22.06 -13.92 102.93
C TYR A 145 -20.91 -14.63 103.64
N LEU A 146 -21.00 -14.70 104.96
CA LEU A 146 -19.99 -15.27 105.84
C LEU A 146 -20.66 -16.23 106.81
N ALA A 147 -20.41 -17.53 106.64
CA ALA A 147 -20.82 -18.56 107.58
C ALA A 147 -19.63 -18.93 108.47
N VAL A 148 -19.79 -18.81 109.79
CA VAL A 148 -18.79 -19.21 110.79
C VAL A 148 -19.35 -20.37 111.60
N ASN A 149 -18.69 -21.51 111.56
CA ASN A 149 -18.99 -22.64 112.43
C ASN A 149 -18.03 -22.61 113.63
N VAL A 150 -18.56 -22.58 114.85
CA VAL A 150 -17.80 -22.54 116.11
C VAL A 150 -18.29 -23.61 117.08
N THR A 151 -17.38 -24.21 117.84
CA THR A 151 -17.72 -25.04 119.00
C THR A 151 -17.38 -24.26 120.27
N MET A 152 -18.30 -24.18 121.22
CA MET A 152 -18.11 -23.49 122.51
C MET A 152 -18.57 -24.42 123.64
N PRO A 153 -17.68 -25.31 124.12
CA PRO A 153 -18.05 -26.36 125.07
C PRO A 153 -18.55 -25.78 126.40
N GLY A 154 -19.76 -26.17 126.79
CA GLY A 154 -20.41 -25.70 128.02
C GLY A 154 -21.18 -24.38 127.94
N ASP A 155 -21.11 -23.62 126.84
CA ASP A 155 -21.93 -22.42 126.65
C ASP A 155 -23.25 -22.77 125.94
N ALA A 156 -24.37 -22.33 126.54
CA ALA A 156 -25.72 -22.69 126.09
C ALA A 156 -26.27 -21.84 124.92
N ASN A 157 -25.53 -20.83 124.47
CA ASN A 157 -25.76 -20.06 123.24
C ASN A 157 -24.50 -19.22 122.93
N VAL A 158 -24.19 -19.00 121.65
CA VAL A 158 -23.19 -18.00 121.24
C VAL A 158 -23.89 -16.66 121.04
N THR A 159 -23.45 -15.62 121.75
CA THR A 159 -24.02 -14.27 121.59
C THR A 159 -23.31 -13.48 120.48
N LYS A 160 -24.01 -12.52 119.88
CA LYS A 160 -23.50 -11.64 118.81
C LYS A 160 -22.22 -10.86 119.18
N ASP A 161 -21.96 -10.66 120.46
CA ASP A 161 -20.82 -9.89 120.97
C ASP A 161 -19.58 -10.80 121.21
N GLN A 162 -19.77 -12.13 121.12
CA GLN A 162 -18.69 -13.13 121.21
C GLN A 162 -18.03 -13.43 119.86
N LEU A 163 -18.60 -12.95 118.76
CA LEU A 163 -18.07 -13.10 117.40
C LEU A 163 -17.88 -11.72 116.75
N ALA A 164 -16.69 -11.45 116.22
CA ALA A 164 -16.43 -10.26 115.40
C ALA A 164 -15.56 -10.58 114.18
N VAL A 165 -15.79 -9.89 113.08
CA VAL A 165 -15.02 -10.04 111.85
C VAL A 165 -14.04 -8.88 111.76
N ARG A 166 -12.73 -9.14 111.75
CA ARG A 166 -11.75 -8.10 111.42
C ARG A 166 -11.42 -8.14 109.93
N PHE A 167 -11.68 -7.04 109.23
CA PHE A 167 -11.31 -6.86 107.83
C PHE A 167 -10.36 -5.65 107.71
N GLY A 168 -9.11 -5.90 107.31
CA GLY A 168 -8.06 -4.88 107.37
C GLY A 168 -7.88 -4.30 108.78
N ARG A 169 -8.18 -3.02 108.95
CA ARG A 169 -8.17 -2.32 110.25
C ARG A 169 -9.54 -2.27 110.94
N GLU A 170 -10.62 -2.55 110.22
CA GLU A 170 -11.98 -2.40 110.72
C GLU A 170 -12.44 -3.65 111.46
N LEU A 171 -13.14 -3.45 112.58
CA LEU A 171 -13.80 -4.51 113.33
C LEU A 171 -15.30 -4.43 113.02
N LEU A 172 -15.76 -5.31 112.15
CA LEU A 172 -17.14 -5.39 111.70
C LEU A 172 -17.92 -6.30 112.68
N PRO A 173 -18.94 -5.77 113.38
CA PRO A 173 -19.83 -6.60 114.19
C PRO A 173 -20.67 -7.52 113.30
N PHE A 174 -21.23 -8.58 113.89
CA PHE A 174 -22.26 -9.39 113.24
C PHE A 174 -23.58 -8.62 113.23
N ASN A 175 -23.74 -7.75 112.23
CA ASN A 175 -24.81 -6.73 112.19
C ASN A 175 -26.23 -7.32 112.04
N LEU A 176 -26.37 -8.49 111.41
CA LEU A 176 -27.65 -9.15 111.14
C LEU A 176 -27.53 -10.69 111.18
N CYS A 177 -27.68 -11.29 112.36
CA CYS A 177 -28.12 -12.70 112.48
C CYS A 177 -29.64 -12.70 112.38
N ASN A 178 -30.20 -12.75 111.17
CA ASN A 178 -31.62 -12.50 110.95
C ASN A 178 -32.50 -13.67 111.44
N TYR A 179 -33.57 -13.35 112.15
CA TYR A 179 -34.37 -14.30 112.93
C TYR A 179 -35.54 -14.90 112.13
N SER A 180 -35.86 -16.17 112.41
CA SER A 180 -37.26 -16.60 112.52
C SER A 180 -37.51 -17.06 113.96
N ASN A 181 -38.67 -16.73 114.53
CA ASN A 181 -38.81 -16.53 115.98
C ASN A 181 -38.71 -17.81 116.84
N GLN A 182 -37.53 -18.10 117.43
CA GLN A 182 -37.28 -18.21 118.89
C GLN A 182 -35.88 -18.79 119.22
N THR A 183 -35.25 -18.31 120.31
CA THR A 183 -33.85 -18.63 120.74
C THR A 183 -32.75 -18.15 119.77
N LEU A 184 -31.50 -18.00 120.22
CA LEU A 184 -30.49 -17.21 119.48
C LEU A 184 -29.98 -17.91 118.21
N GLY A 185 -29.85 -17.11 117.15
CA GLY A 185 -29.57 -17.56 115.78
C GLY A 185 -28.12 -17.95 115.50
N CYS A 186 -27.64 -19.01 116.16
CA CYS A 186 -26.70 -19.95 115.56
C CYS A 186 -27.26 -21.35 115.80
N GLU A 187 -27.60 -22.11 114.75
CA GLU A 187 -28.22 -23.42 114.96
C GLU A 187 -27.23 -24.39 115.64
N PRO A 188 -27.61 -25.02 116.76
CA PRO A 188 -26.84 -26.13 117.31
C PRO A 188 -27.01 -27.33 116.39
N THR A 189 -25.92 -27.82 115.79
CA THR A 189 -25.97 -29.09 115.07
C THR A 189 -26.37 -30.18 116.05
N SER A 190 -27.24 -31.12 115.65
CA SER A 190 -27.97 -32.02 116.57
C SER A 190 -27.12 -33.03 117.36
N GLN A 191 -25.78 -32.95 117.26
CA GLN A 191 -24.81 -33.63 118.11
C GLN A 191 -23.62 -32.68 118.37
N ASN A 192 -23.24 -32.52 119.65
CA ASN A 192 -22.12 -31.72 120.20
C ASN A 192 -22.28 -30.18 120.11
N ASP A 193 -21.59 -29.46 121.01
CA ASP A 193 -21.72 -28.03 121.36
C ASP A 193 -21.32 -27.04 120.25
N THR A 194 -21.92 -27.17 119.07
CA THR A 194 -21.43 -26.66 117.79
C THR A 194 -22.48 -25.85 117.06
N TYR A 195 -22.13 -24.61 116.72
CA TYR A 195 -23.02 -23.52 116.34
C TYR A 195 -22.63 -22.95 114.98
N ILE A 196 -23.58 -22.83 114.04
CA ILE A 196 -23.35 -22.17 112.75
C ILE A 196 -23.96 -20.77 112.76
N CYS A 197 -23.11 -19.75 112.76
CA CYS A 197 -23.46 -18.34 112.82
C CYS A 197 -23.28 -17.68 111.44
N ASN A 198 -24.37 -17.23 110.82
CA ASN A 198 -24.35 -16.60 109.50
C ASN A 198 -24.38 -15.07 109.60
N CYS A 199 -23.55 -14.42 108.77
CA CYS A 199 -23.45 -12.96 108.66
C CYS A 199 -23.60 -12.53 107.20
N ILE A 200 -24.35 -11.46 106.98
CA ILE A 200 -24.50 -10.80 105.68
C ILE A 200 -23.87 -9.42 105.82
N ASN A 201 -22.92 -9.09 104.96
CA ASN A 201 -22.26 -7.79 104.98
C ASN A 201 -22.03 -7.23 103.57
N MET A 202 -22.36 -5.97 103.36
CA MET A 202 -22.11 -5.28 102.09
C MET A 202 -20.67 -4.78 102.10
N LEU A 203 -19.80 -5.40 101.30
CA LEU A 203 -18.43 -4.93 101.12
C LEU A 203 -18.35 -4.05 99.87
N GLY A 204 -17.70 -2.90 100.03
CA GLY A 204 -17.57 -1.90 98.98
C GLY A 204 -18.78 -0.97 98.87
N SER A 205 -18.50 0.24 98.42
CA SER A 205 -19.47 1.13 97.77
C SER A 205 -18.85 1.56 96.44
N GLU A 206 -19.66 2.02 95.49
CA GLU A 206 -19.19 2.41 94.14
C GLU A 206 -18.00 3.37 94.14
N ARG A 207 -17.80 4.13 95.23
CA ARG A 207 -16.72 5.13 95.38
C ARG A 207 -15.38 4.56 95.84
N ASN A 208 -15.34 3.33 96.34
CA ASN A 208 -14.14 2.64 96.80
C ASN A 208 -14.29 1.12 96.55
N PRO A 209 -14.10 0.64 95.30
CA PRO A 209 -14.03 -0.78 95.02
C PRO A 209 -12.82 -1.41 95.74
N LEU A 210 -13.01 -2.63 96.24
CA LEU A 210 -11.92 -3.44 96.75
C LEU A 210 -11.13 -3.99 95.55
N THR A 211 -9.80 -3.88 95.58
CA THR A 211 -8.93 -4.24 94.46
C THR A 211 -8.79 -5.76 94.32
N ASN A 212 -8.64 -6.24 93.07
CA ASN A 212 -8.32 -7.64 92.78
C ASN A 212 -7.06 -8.08 93.52
N ASN A 213 -7.28 -8.82 94.61
CA ASN A 213 -6.25 -9.24 95.54
C ASN A 213 -6.79 -10.39 96.38
N LYS A 214 -5.86 -11.22 96.87
CA LYS A 214 -6.13 -12.08 98.03
C LYS A 214 -6.42 -11.22 99.23
N ASN A 215 -7.65 -11.34 99.73
CA ASN A 215 -8.12 -10.66 100.91
C ASN A 215 -8.23 -11.65 102.07
N SER A 216 -8.24 -11.14 103.30
CA SER A 216 -8.44 -12.00 104.46
C SER A 216 -9.27 -11.30 105.52
N ILE A 217 -10.22 -12.04 106.07
CA ILE A 217 -10.86 -11.73 107.33
C ILE A 217 -10.20 -12.54 108.44
N LYS A 218 -10.02 -11.91 109.60
CA LYS A 218 -9.69 -12.63 110.82
C LYS A 218 -10.94 -12.66 111.69
N VAL A 219 -11.59 -13.82 111.74
CA VAL A 219 -12.73 -14.02 112.65
C VAL A 219 -12.16 -14.16 114.06
N LEU A 220 -12.77 -13.44 115.00
CA LEU A 220 -12.36 -13.38 116.40
C LEU A 220 -13.48 -13.96 117.25
N LEU A 221 -13.15 -15.01 118.01
CA LEU A 221 -13.98 -15.53 119.09
C LEU A 221 -13.57 -14.84 120.40
N TYR A 222 -14.55 -14.44 121.21
CA TYR A 222 -14.35 -13.81 122.52
C TYR A 222 -15.04 -14.65 123.59
N SER A 223 -14.35 -14.86 124.71
CA SER A 223 -14.96 -15.42 125.91
C SER A 223 -15.93 -14.42 126.57
N ASP A 224 -16.89 -14.92 127.36
CA ASP A 224 -17.84 -14.14 128.19
C ASP A 224 -17.22 -12.93 128.93
N ARG A 225 -15.94 -13.06 129.32
CA ARG A 225 -15.20 -12.03 130.06
C ARG A 225 -14.65 -10.92 129.16
N ASN A 226 -15.18 -10.83 127.94
CA ASN A 226 -14.80 -9.91 126.86
C ASN A 226 -13.28 -9.93 126.55
N LYS A 227 -12.64 -11.08 126.77
CA LYS A 227 -11.23 -11.34 126.46
C LYS A 227 -11.16 -12.24 125.23
N ILE A 228 -10.43 -11.77 124.22
CA ILE A 228 -9.97 -12.60 123.10
C ILE A 228 -9.11 -13.71 123.68
N THR A 229 -9.49 -14.96 123.46
CA THR A 229 -8.63 -16.11 123.73
C THR A 229 -7.56 -16.19 122.61
N PRO A 230 -6.25 -16.16 122.93
CA PRO A 230 -5.22 -15.98 121.89
C PRO A 230 -5.09 -17.13 120.86
N ALA A 231 -5.71 -18.28 121.12
CA ALA A 231 -5.64 -19.45 120.25
C ALA A 231 -6.68 -19.42 119.10
N ASP A 232 -7.83 -18.78 119.29
CA ASP A 232 -9.06 -19.17 118.59
C ASP A 232 -9.46 -18.21 117.44
N ALA A 233 -8.52 -17.36 117.04
CA ALA A 233 -8.72 -16.30 116.06
C ALA A 233 -8.38 -16.75 114.63
N ARG A 234 -9.33 -17.43 113.97
CA ARG A 234 -9.13 -18.06 112.66
C ARG A 234 -9.08 -17.04 111.52
N LEU A 235 -7.94 -17.03 110.82
CA LEU A 235 -7.78 -16.31 109.55
C LEU A 235 -8.44 -17.12 108.43
N LYS A 236 -9.27 -16.47 107.62
CA LYS A 236 -9.83 -17.04 106.39
C LYS A 236 -9.54 -16.08 105.24
N THR A 237 -8.88 -16.61 104.21
CA THR A 237 -8.65 -15.90 102.96
C THR A 237 -9.81 -16.10 102.01
N PHE A 238 -10.10 -15.06 101.23
CA PHE A 238 -11.02 -15.08 100.11
C PHE A 238 -10.46 -14.22 98.99
N TYR A 239 -11.07 -14.32 97.82
CA TYR A 239 -10.67 -13.70 96.61
C TYR A 239 -11.77 -12.78 96.11
N MET A 240 -11.39 -11.58 95.70
CA MET A 240 -12.28 -10.67 94.99
C MET A 240 -11.84 -10.56 93.56
N ASP A 241 -12.80 -10.76 92.65
CA ASP A 241 -12.61 -10.56 91.23
C ASP A 241 -13.52 -9.46 90.68
N ASN A 242 -12.92 -8.62 89.86
CA ASN A 242 -13.49 -7.46 89.17
C ASN A 242 -13.06 -7.37 87.71
N GLN A 243 -12.26 -8.34 87.24
CA GLN A 243 -11.86 -8.43 85.85
C GLN A 243 -12.87 -9.30 85.11
N GLY A 244 -13.42 -8.76 84.02
CA GLY A 244 -14.18 -9.57 83.08
C GLY A 244 -13.24 -10.50 82.30
N PRO A 245 -13.72 -11.66 81.83
CA PRO A 245 -12.97 -12.57 80.97
C PRO A 245 -12.24 -11.89 79.79
N ALA A 246 -10.98 -12.23 79.56
CA ALA A 246 -10.21 -11.73 78.44
C ALA A 246 -10.32 -12.67 77.23
N PHE A 247 -10.63 -12.10 76.05
CA PHE A 247 -10.53 -12.82 74.78
C PHE A 247 -9.09 -12.77 74.27
N THR A 248 -8.49 -13.93 74.00
CA THR A 248 -7.16 -14.06 73.40
C THR A 248 -7.23 -14.33 71.90
N ASN A 249 -8.35 -14.86 71.41
CA ASN A 249 -8.67 -14.96 69.99
C ASN A 249 -10.20 -14.89 69.79
N PHE A 250 -10.63 -14.19 68.75
CA PHE A 250 -12.01 -14.19 68.28
C PHE A 250 -11.97 -13.97 66.76
N LYS A 251 -12.53 -14.92 66.00
CA LYS A 251 -12.69 -14.82 64.55
C LYS A 251 -14.02 -15.42 64.12
N ALA A 252 -14.77 -14.68 63.33
CA ALA A 252 -15.88 -15.17 62.52
C ALA A 252 -15.40 -15.38 61.07
N GLU A 253 -15.78 -16.48 60.45
CA GLU A 253 -15.42 -16.82 59.07
C GLU A 253 -16.54 -17.62 58.43
N GLN A 254 -17.01 -17.20 57.26
CA GLN A 254 -18.01 -17.97 56.53
C GLN A 254 -17.34 -19.15 55.81
N ILE A 255 -17.90 -20.35 56.02
CA ILE A 255 -17.42 -21.60 55.44
C ILE A 255 -18.60 -22.26 54.73
N LYS A 256 -18.81 -21.86 53.46
CA LYS A 256 -20.00 -22.17 52.65
C LYS A 256 -21.30 -21.66 53.30
N ASP A 257 -22.21 -22.57 53.62
CA ASP A 257 -23.59 -22.41 54.07
C ASP A 257 -23.75 -21.94 55.53
N ARG A 258 -22.69 -21.46 56.18
CA ARG A 258 -22.64 -21.18 57.61
C ARG A 258 -21.49 -20.27 58.01
N VAL A 259 -21.72 -19.41 59.01
CA VAL A 259 -20.63 -18.70 59.71
C VAL A 259 -20.07 -19.57 60.81
N GLN A 260 -18.78 -19.84 60.75
CA GLN A 260 -18.02 -20.48 61.80
C GLN A 260 -17.36 -19.42 62.70
N VAL A 261 -17.65 -19.45 64.00
CA VAL A 261 -17.03 -18.56 64.99
C VAL A 261 -16.08 -19.39 65.85
N THR A 262 -14.80 -19.05 65.82
CA THR A 262 -13.80 -19.57 66.76
C THR A 262 -13.56 -18.54 67.84
N VAL A 263 -13.86 -18.93 69.08
CA VAL A 263 -13.73 -18.08 70.26
C VAL A 263 -12.78 -18.70 71.27
N THR A 264 -11.82 -17.92 71.74
CA THR A 264 -10.84 -18.32 72.74
C THR A 264 -10.78 -17.25 73.84
N ALA A 265 -11.23 -17.62 75.03
CA ALA A 265 -11.37 -16.74 76.18
C ALA A 265 -10.76 -17.38 77.43
N GLN A 266 -10.31 -16.55 78.36
CA GLN A 266 -9.82 -17.00 79.67
C GLN A 266 -10.27 -16.03 80.74
N ASP A 267 -10.51 -16.55 81.94
CA ASP A 267 -10.69 -15.71 83.11
C ASP A 267 -9.28 -15.30 83.63
N PRO A 268 -8.90 -14.00 83.63
CA PRO A 268 -7.52 -13.60 83.85
C PRO A 268 -7.05 -13.95 85.28
N PRO A 269 -6.05 -14.84 85.46
CA PRO A 269 -5.61 -15.20 86.79
C PRO A 269 -4.89 -14.04 87.48
N PHE A 270 -5.35 -13.65 88.67
CA PHE A 270 -4.50 -12.90 89.58
C PHE A 270 -3.58 -13.87 90.33
N MET A 271 -2.35 -13.44 90.60
CA MET A 271 -1.29 -14.29 91.12
C MET A 271 -1.07 -14.04 92.62
N ASP A 272 -1.21 -15.06 93.46
CA ASP A 272 -0.81 -15.03 94.87
C ASP A 272 0.12 -16.18 95.21
N GLY A 273 1.26 -15.87 95.82
CA GLY A 273 2.26 -16.86 96.24
C GLY A 273 2.83 -17.73 95.10
N GLY A 274 2.63 -17.35 93.84
CA GLY A 274 2.97 -18.14 92.65
C GLY A 274 1.84 -19.05 92.14
N ASN A 275 0.69 -19.11 92.83
CA ASN A 275 -0.50 -19.78 92.35
C ASN A 275 -1.42 -18.81 91.60
N ALA A 276 -2.12 -19.32 90.59
CA ALA A 276 -3.13 -18.61 89.82
C ALA A 276 -4.52 -18.82 90.44
N PHE A 277 -5.28 -17.74 90.59
CA PHE A 277 -6.65 -17.74 91.12
C PHE A 277 -7.54 -16.83 90.26
N CYS A 278 -8.81 -17.20 90.10
CA CYS A 278 -9.84 -16.52 89.30
C CYS A 278 -11.21 -17.13 89.58
N ALA A 279 -12.30 -16.43 89.26
CA ALA A 279 -13.66 -16.92 89.47
C ALA A 279 -14.04 -18.15 88.63
N GLY A 280 -13.43 -18.31 87.45
CA GLY A 280 -13.73 -19.32 86.44
C GLY A 280 -14.78 -18.84 85.43
N LEU A 281 -14.67 -19.29 84.18
CA LEU A 281 -15.61 -18.94 83.10
C LEU A 281 -16.98 -19.62 83.27
N SER A 282 -18.05 -18.83 83.35
CA SER A 282 -19.43 -19.31 83.42
C SER A 282 -20.00 -19.60 82.03
N LYS A 283 -20.06 -18.59 81.16
CA LYS A 283 -20.66 -18.70 79.82
C LYS A 283 -20.09 -17.70 78.81
N ILE A 284 -20.31 -17.96 77.54
CA ILE A 284 -20.03 -17.03 76.42
C ILE A 284 -21.27 -16.91 75.54
N GLU A 285 -21.65 -15.68 75.22
CA GLU A 285 -22.79 -15.33 74.36
C GLU A 285 -22.28 -14.69 73.07
N LEU A 286 -22.87 -15.09 71.92
CA LEU A 286 -22.55 -14.51 70.61
C LEU A 286 -23.65 -13.55 70.16
N TYR A 287 -23.23 -12.43 69.57
CA TYR A 287 -24.12 -11.39 69.04
C TYR A 287 -23.82 -11.14 67.56
N ASN A 288 -24.85 -10.91 66.76
CA ASN A 288 -24.75 -10.38 65.39
C ASN A 288 -25.56 -9.09 65.30
N ASN A 289 -24.95 -7.99 64.84
CA ASN A 289 -25.59 -6.67 64.69
C ASN A 289 -26.34 -6.20 65.96
N GLY A 290 -25.84 -6.59 67.15
CA GLY A 290 -26.43 -6.29 68.46
C GLY A 290 -27.52 -7.26 68.94
N VAL A 291 -27.97 -8.20 68.10
CA VAL A 291 -28.95 -9.24 68.46
C VAL A 291 -28.22 -10.47 69.01
N LEU A 292 -28.66 -10.97 70.16
CA LEU A 292 -28.16 -12.21 70.76
C LEU A 292 -28.54 -13.41 69.88
N LEU A 293 -27.55 -14.19 69.45
CA LEU A 293 -27.74 -15.47 68.77
C LEU A 293 -28.13 -16.53 69.81
N ALA A 294 -29.42 -16.56 70.17
CA ALA A 294 -29.90 -17.28 71.36
C ALA A 294 -29.69 -18.81 71.35
N ALA A 295 -29.43 -19.41 70.18
CA ALA A 295 -29.05 -20.82 70.06
C ALA A 295 -27.57 -21.09 70.42
N ASP A 296 -26.74 -20.05 70.42
CA ASP A 296 -25.27 -20.12 70.39
C ASP A 296 -24.61 -19.76 71.74
N THR A 297 -25.39 -19.68 72.83
CA THR A 297 -24.86 -19.49 74.21
C THR A 297 -24.06 -20.70 74.67
N ILE A 298 -22.75 -20.53 74.82
CA ILE A 298 -21.84 -21.54 75.35
C ILE A 298 -21.87 -21.49 76.88
N ASN A 299 -22.54 -22.44 77.53
CA ASN A 299 -22.28 -22.70 78.95
C ASN A 299 -20.90 -23.37 79.08
N VAL A 300 -19.98 -22.72 79.78
CA VAL A 300 -18.61 -23.19 80.01
C VAL A 300 -18.51 -23.90 81.36
N ASN A 301 -19.15 -23.33 82.40
CA ASN A 301 -19.24 -23.87 83.75
C ASN A 301 -17.88 -24.35 84.31
N ALA A 302 -16.82 -23.58 84.12
CA ALA A 302 -15.52 -23.90 84.66
C ALA A 302 -15.53 -23.77 86.18
N GLU A 303 -15.03 -24.78 86.91
CA GLU A 303 -14.92 -24.75 88.37
C GLU A 303 -14.09 -23.53 88.86
N PRO A 304 -14.35 -23.00 90.06
CA PRO A 304 -13.58 -21.89 90.62
C PRO A 304 -12.08 -22.21 90.67
N ASN A 305 -11.23 -21.20 90.42
CA ASN A 305 -9.79 -21.33 90.18
C ASN A 305 -9.37 -22.03 88.87
N ASN A 306 -10.30 -22.47 88.00
CA ASN A 306 -9.95 -23.00 86.68
C ASN A 306 -9.69 -21.87 85.67
N CYS A 307 -8.52 -21.23 85.79
CA CYS A 307 -8.09 -20.12 84.94
C CYS A 307 -7.50 -20.59 83.60
N THR A 308 -7.90 -21.76 83.12
CA THR A 308 -7.44 -22.28 81.82
C THR A 308 -8.18 -21.61 80.67
N THR A 309 -7.48 -21.41 79.55
CA THR A 309 -8.05 -20.81 78.35
C THR A 309 -9.09 -21.75 77.73
N PHE A 310 -10.36 -21.36 77.78
CA PHE A 310 -11.43 -22.03 77.05
C PHE A 310 -11.33 -21.67 75.57
N SER A 311 -11.36 -22.68 74.68
CA SER A 311 -11.40 -22.48 73.23
C SER A 311 -12.46 -23.38 72.62
N LYS A 312 -13.35 -22.80 71.81
CA LYS A 312 -14.39 -23.55 71.09
C LYS A 312 -14.67 -22.91 69.73
N THR A 313 -14.95 -23.76 68.76
CA THR A 313 -15.46 -23.38 67.45
C THR A 313 -16.93 -23.77 67.35
N LEU A 314 -17.77 -22.83 66.93
CA LEU A 314 -19.21 -23.00 66.69
C LEU A 314 -19.54 -22.76 65.21
N ASN A 315 -20.59 -23.40 64.73
CA ASN A 315 -21.32 -22.92 63.55
C ASN A 315 -22.53 -22.16 64.08
N THR A 316 -22.69 -20.90 63.70
CA THR A 316 -23.78 -20.05 64.21
C THR A 316 -25.10 -20.27 63.46
N SER A 317 -26.17 -19.72 64.03
CA SER A 317 -27.51 -19.67 63.46
C SER A 317 -27.74 -18.60 62.36
N ILE A 318 -26.70 -17.95 61.84
CA ILE A 318 -26.83 -16.91 60.79
C ILE A 318 -26.95 -17.57 59.40
N SER A 319 -27.97 -17.18 58.64
CA SER A 319 -28.31 -17.76 57.31
C SER A 319 -28.91 -16.74 56.32
N GLN A 320 -28.52 -15.46 56.41
CA GLN A 320 -28.97 -14.38 55.52
C GLN A 320 -27.77 -13.52 55.11
N SER A 321 -27.72 -13.17 53.83
CA SER A 321 -26.64 -12.37 53.24
C SER A 321 -26.65 -10.91 53.70
N GLY A 322 -25.51 -10.24 53.62
CA GLY A 322 -25.32 -8.84 53.98
C GLY A 322 -24.29 -8.62 55.11
N ASN A 323 -24.14 -7.37 55.51
CA ASN A 323 -23.14 -6.96 56.51
C ASN A 323 -23.49 -7.47 57.92
N ALA A 324 -22.62 -8.31 58.48
CA ALA A 324 -22.72 -8.85 59.83
C ALA A 324 -21.56 -8.38 60.70
N THR A 325 -21.87 -7.67 61.79
CA THR A 325 -20.93 -7.32 62.86
C THR A 325 -21.11 -8.31 64.00
N ILE A 326 -20.18 -9.26 64.11
CA ILE A 326 -20.26 -10.36 65.07
C ILE A 326 -19.28 -10.10 66.23
N TYR A 327 -19.72 -10.33 67.46
CA TYR A 327 -18.86 -10.25 68.66
C TYR A 327 -19.34 -11.20 69.75
N ALA A 328 -18.45 -11.50 70.71
CA ALA A 328 -18.75 -12.30 71.89
C ALA A 328 -18.78 -11.45 73.18
N ILE A 329 -19.60 -11.87 74.14
CA ILE A 329 -19.52 -11.44 75.55
C ILE A 329 -19.28 -12.70 76.39
N ALA A 330 -18.22 -12.68 77.21
CA ALA A 330 -17.88 -13.77 78.12
C ALA A 330 -18.12 -13.34 79.57
N TYR A 331 -18.66 -14.25 80.35
CA TYR A 331 -19.05 -14.07 81.75
C TYR A 331 -18.23 -14.98 82.64
N ASP A 332 -17.64 -14.45 83.71
CA ASP A 332 -17.11 -15.28 84.80
C ASP A 332 -18.26 -15.83 85.68
N ASN A 333 -17.94 -16.67 86.65
CA ASN A 333 -18.91 -17.23 87.59
C ASN A 333 -19.50 -16.19 88.57
N LEU A 334 -18.83 -15.05 88.79
CA LEU A 334 -19.34 -13.96 89.64
C LEU A 334 -20.34 -13.05 88.89
N GLY A 335 -20.28 -13.01 87.56
CA GLY A 335 -21.06 -12.16 86.67
C GLY A 335 -20.28 -10.99 86.05
N ASN A 336 -18.96 -10.91 86.23
CA ASN A 336 -18.09 -9.96 85.54
C ASN A 336 -18.07 -10.28 84.03
N THR A 337 -18.13 -9.24 83.18
CA THR A 337 -18.24 -9.40 81.72
C THR A 337 -17.04 -8.85 80.97
N GLY A 338 -16.49 -9.65 80.06
CA GLY A 338 -15.60 -9.19 79.00
C GLY A 338 -16.29 -9.21 77.64
N ARG A 339 -15.82 -8.40 76.69
CA ARG A 339 -16.31 -8.34 75.30
C ARG A 339 -15.14 -8.51 74.32
N SER A 340 -15.35 -9.22 73.22
CA SER A 340 -14.37 -9.34 72.14
C SER A 340 -14.26 -8.04 71.32
N GLY A 341 -13.29 -7.98 70.40
CA GLY A 341 -13.40 -7.08 69.26
C GLY A 341 -14.66 -7.39 68.44
N ASN A 342 -15.15 -6.39 67.70
CA ASN A 342 -16.11 -6.63 66.62
C ASN A 342 -15.37 -7.22 65.43
N ASP A 343 -15.86 -8.34 64.90
CA ASP A 343 -15.40 -8.91 63.64
C ASP A 343 -16.50 -8.70 62.60
N SER A 344 -16.20 -8.04 61.48
CA SER A 344 -17.20 -7.44 60.59
C SER A 344 -16.97 -7.85 59.15
N HIS A 345 -17.90 -8.62 58.58
CA HIS A 345 -17.82 -9.19 57.25
C HIS A 345 -19.13 -8.96 56.49
N TYR A 346 -19.04 -8.93 55.16
CA TYR A 346 -20.20 -9.23 54.33
C TYR A 346 -20.35 -10.75 54.29
N LEU A 347 -21.53 -11.26 54.63
CA LEU A 347 -21.87 -12.67 54.50
C LEU A 347 -22.65 -12.90 53.21
N ASP A 348 -22.37 -14.00 52.52
CA ASP A 348 -22.81 -14.27 51.15
C ASP A 348 -23.43 -15.67 51.10
N PHE A 349 -24.75 -15.79 51.30
CA PHE A 349 -25.46 -17.09 51.34
C PHE A 349 -26.22 -17.40 50.04
N ASP A 350 -26.25 -16.46 49.10
CA ASP A 350 -26.93 -16.60 47.82
C ASP A 350 -26.02 -17.31 46.81
N GLU A 351 -26.59 -18.10 45.90
CA GLU A 351 -25.81 -18.73 44.82
C GLU A 351 -25.66 -17.75 43.64
N PRO A 352 -24.48 -17.71 42.96
CA PRO A 352 -24.23 -16.76 41.87
C PRO A 352 -25.31 -16.77 40.79
N VAL A 353 -25.94 -15.62 40.51
CA VAL A 353 -27.06 -15.55 39.57
C VAL A 353 -26.54 -15.32 38.15
N ILE A 354 -26.45 -16.40 37.38
CA ILE A 354 -25.99 -16.39 35.99
C ILE A 354 -27.15 -16.02 35.05
N ASP A 355 -26.95 -15.01 34.20
CA ASP A 355 -27.89 -14.64 33.12
C ASP A 355 -28.05 -15.81 32.13
N THR A 356 -29.29 -16.15 31.76
CA THR A 356 -29.58 -17.23 30.81
C THR A 356 -29.18 -16.89 29.37
N SER A 357 -28.83 -15.64 29.11
CA SER A 357 -28.34 -15.13 27.84
C SER A 357 -26.83 -14.84 27.87
N PHE A 358 -26.19 -14.91 26.70
CA PHE A 358 -24.83 -14.42 26.50
C PHE A 358 -24.69 -13.64 25.19
N LYS A 359 -23.64 -12.83 25.10
CA LYS A 359 -23.35 -12.02 23.91
C LYS A 359 -22.09 -12.54 23.21
N VAL A 360 -22.09 -12.53 21.89
CA VAL A 360 -20.90 -12.81 21.07
C VAL A 360 -20.36 -11.48 20.53
N TYR A 361 -19.06 -11.29 20.60
CA TYR A 361 -18.35 -10.12 20.10
C TYR A 361 -17.28 -10.52 19.09
N GLN A 362 -17.10 -9.73 18.04
CA GLN A 362 -16.04 -9.86 17.03
C GLN A 362 -15.43 -8.48 16.79
N GLY A 363 -14.11 -8.36 16.78
CA GLY A 363 -13.40 -7.07 16.69
C GLY A 363 -13.58 -6.11 17.88
N GLY A 364 -14.57 -6.34 18.75
CA GLY A 364 -15.00 -5.45 19.84
C GLY A 364 -16.48 -5.05 19.76
N SER A 365 -17.10 -5.24 18.59
CA SER A 365 -18.54 -5.04 18.37
C SER A 365 -19.33 -6.32 18.65
N GLU A 366 -20.61 -6.19 18.98
CA GLU A 366 -21.52 -7.32 19.21
C GLU A 366 -22.00 -7.90 17.87
N VAL A 367 -21.91 -9.21 17.69
CA VAL A 367 -22.35 -9.92 16.47
C VAL A 367 -23.55 -10.81 16.76
N ASN A 368 -24.51 -10.80 15.85
CA ASN A 368 -25.79 -11.50 15.99
C ASN A 368 -26.14 -12.38 14.77
N TYR A 369 -25.18 -12.62 13.88
CA TYR A 369 -25.28 -13.50 12.70
C TYR A 369 -24.26 -14.65 12.79
N ILE A 370 -24.49 -15.77 12.08
CA ILE A 370 -23.50 -16.85 11.94
C ILE A 370 -23.73 -17.69 10.68
N SER A 371 -22.62 -18.04 10.02
CA SER A 371 -22.56 -18.98 8.92
C SER A 371 -22.56 -20.42 9.39
N THR A 372 -23.30 -21.27 8.67
CA THR A 372 -23.43 -22.71 8.91
C THR A 372 -23.09 -23.55 7.67
N ASP A 373 -23.12 -22.99 6.45
CA ASP A 373 -22.77 -23.69 5.22
C ASP A 373 -21.26 -23.63 4.88
N GLY A 374 -20.64 -24.81 4.81
CA GLY A 374 -19.33 -24.98 4.16
C GLY A 374 -18.14 -25.24 5.09
N PRO A 375 -16.91 -25.26 4.53
CA PRO A 375 -15.70 -25.67 5.24
C PRO A 375 -15.10 -24.55 6.11
N THR A 376 -15.39 -23.28 5.82
CA THR A 376 -14.93 -22.11 6.58
C THR A 376 -15.97 -21.56 7.55
N ALA A 377 -17.24 -21.91 7.36
CA ALA A 377 -18.39 -21.44 8.13
C ALA A 377 -18.14 -21.37 9.64
N GLY A 378 -18.52 -20.22 10.22
CA GLY A 378 -18.42 -19.94 11.64
C GLY A 378 -17.67 -18.64 11.98
N LEU A 379 -17.99 -18.05 13.13
CA LEU A 379 -17.38 -16.81 13.61
C LEU A 379 -15.98 -17.07 14.15
N ALA A 380 -14.96 -16.76 13.35
CA ALA A 380 -13.58 -16.64 13.81
C ALA A 380 -13.36 -15.27 14.47
N GLY A 381 -12.42 -15.18 15.42
CA GLY A 381 -12.16 -13.93 16.14
C GLY A 381 -13.09 -13.67 17.33
N ALA A 382 -13.99 -14.60 17.63
CA ALA A 382 -15.04 -14.42 18.62
C ALA A 382 -14.51 -14.22 20.06
N THR A 383 -15.28 -13.47 20.84
CA THR A 383 -15.18 -13.29 22.30
C THR A 383 -16.58 -13.42 22.88
N ILE A 384 -16.75 -14.19 23.95
CA ILE A 384 -18.07 -14.46 24.55
C ILE A 384 -18.18 -13.70 25.87
N GLU A 385 -19.22 -12.89 26.04
CA GLU A 385 -19.51 -12.19 27.30
C GLU A 385 -20.73 -12.80 27.98
N VAL A 386 -20.57 -13.24 29.24
CA VAL A 386 -21.65 -13.71 30.11
C VAL A 386 -21.80 -12.77 31.30
N THR A 387 -23.05 -12.49 31.68
CA THR A 387 -23.39 -11.66 32.84
C THR A 387 -23.64 -12.55 34.06
N ILE A 388 -23.01 -12.23 35.20
CA ILE A 388 -23.20 -12.93 36.48
C ILE A 388 -23.44 -11.88 37.55
N ASN A 389 -24.58 -11.94 38.26
CA ASN A 389 -24.85 -11.08 39.41
C ASN A 389 -24.42 -11.80 40.69
N GLU A 390 -23.47 -11.21 41.39
CA GLU A 390 -22.66 -11.84 42.44
C GLU A 390 -21.94 -10.75 43.26
N HIS A 391 -21.89 -10.87 44.58
CA HIS A 391 -21.11 -9.95 45.40
C HIS A 391 -19.62 -10.32 45.42
N SER A 392 -19.23 -11.59 45.46
CA SER A 392 -17.84 -12.03 45.58
C SER A 392 -17.46 -13.22 44.67
N LEU A 393 -17.14 -12.97 43.38
CA LEU A 393 -16.86 -14.02 42.39
C LEU A 393 -15.39 -14.52 42.41
N LYS A 394 -15.18 -15.84 42.54
CA LYS A 394 -13.86 -16.49 42.73
C LYS A 394 -13.35 -17.27 41.52
N GLU A 395 -14.24 -18.06 40.91
CA GLU A 395 -13.92 -18.96 39.80
C GLU A 395 -15.13 -19.11 38.87
N VAL A 396 -14.88 -19.06 37.57
CA VAL A 396 -15.88 -19.28 36.52
C VAL A 396 -15.37 -20.35 35.57
N GLN A 397 -16.15 -21.41 35.37
CA GLN A 397 -15.84 -22.52 34.47
C GLN A 397 -16.89 -22.61 33.37
N ALA A 398 -16.47 -22.73 32.11
CA ALA A 398 -17.36 -22.90 30.96
C ALA A 398 -16.96 -24.12 30.11
N ASP A 399 -17.93 -24.99 29.81
CA ASP A 399 -17.78 -26.06 28.82
C ASP A 399 -18.43 -25.62 27.51
N MET A 400 -17.65 -24.86 26.72
CA MET A 400 -18.03 -24.34 25.41
C MET A 400 -17.72 -25.34 24.27
N SER A 401 -17.55 -26.63 24.59
CA SER A 401 -17.29 -27.68 23.58
C SER A 401 -18.42 -27.87 22.57
N SER A 402 -19.65 -27.44 22.91
CA SER A 402 -20.82 -27.37 22.04
C SER A 402 -20.76 -26.25 20.99
N LEU A 403 -19.91 -25.23 21.16
CA LEU A 403 -19.80 -24.09 20.25
C LEU A 403 -18.91 -24.36 19.03
N ASN A 404 -18.33 -25.56 18.90
CA ASN A 404 -17.58 -25.93 17.70
C ASN A 404 -17.77 -27.42 17.34
N ASP A 405 -18.30 -27.70 16.15
CA ASP A 405 -18.48 -29.07 15.63
C ASP A 405 -17.15 -29.80 15.31
N ASN A 406 -16.04 -29.05 15.17
CA ASN A 406 -14.72 -29.61 14.94
C ASN A 406 -14.14 -30.15 16.25
N ILE A 407 -13.91 -31.46 16.28
CA ILE A 407 -13.36 -32.21 17.42
C ILE A 407 -12.10 -31.59 18.07
N VAL A 408 -11.25 -30.90 17.28
CA VAL A 408 -10.01 -30.27 17.80
C VAL A 408 -10.30 -28.97 18.58
N TYR A 409 -11.31 -28.20 18.16
CA TYR A 409 -11.74 -27.00 18.87
C TYR A 409 -12.68 -27.36 20.03
N SER A 410 -13.65 -28.26 19.80
CA SER A 410 -14.54 -28.80 20.83
C SER A 410 -13.77 -29.29 22.06
N ALA A 411 -12.71 -30.10 21.86
CA ALA A 411 -11.86 -30.61 22.94
C ALA A 411 -11.04 -29.52 23.67
N ARG A 412 -10.76 -28.38 23.02
CA ARG A 412 -10.05 -27.23 23.63
C ARG A 412 -10.98 -26.29 24.39
N TYR A 413 -12.27 -26.27 24.05
CA TYR A 413 -13.27 -25.39 24.65
C TYR A 413 -13.97 -26.00 25.87
N LYS A 414 -13.58 -27.22 26.24
CA LYS A 414 -14.05 -27.93 27.43
C LYS A 414 -13.37 -27.42 28.71
N ASN A 415 -14.17 -27.08 29.72
CA ASN A 415 -13.74 -26.66 31.06
C ASN A 415 -12.77 -25.45 31.09
N ILE A 416 -12.97 -24.47 30.20
CA ILE A 416 -12.21 -23.21 30.24
C ILE A 416 -12.51 -22.51 31.56
N THR A 417 -11.47 -22.09 32.27
CA THR A 417 -11.56 -21.65 33.66
C THR A 417 -10.91 -20.27 33.83
N ILE A 418 -11.66 -19.32 34.39
CA ILE A 418 -11.19 -18.02 34.86
C ILE A 418 -11.13 -18.09 36.39
N LYS A 419 -9.96 -17.86 37.01
CA LYS A 419 -9.84 -17.84 38.48
C LYS A 419 -8.70 -16.98 39.01
N GLY A 420 -8.80 -16.61 40.29
CA GLY A 420 -7.80 -15.78 40.96
C GLY A 420 -7.62 -14.43 40.25
N SER A 421 -6.39 -14.03 39.95
CA SER A 421 -6.12 -12.77 39.25
C SER A 421 -6.78 -12.66 37.86
N GLN A 422 -7.13 -13.79 37.21
CA GLN A 422 -7.85 -13.75 35.94
C GLN A 422 -9.29 -13.22 36.07
N ILE A 423 -9.91 -13.32 37.25
CA ILE A 423 -11.23 -12.69 37.50
C ILE A 423 -11.11 -11.18 37.30
N GLN A 424 -10.04 -10.56 37.82
CA GLN A 424 -9.84 -9.10 37.71
C GLN A 424 -9.56 -8.63 36.28
N THR A 425 -9.04 -9.50 35.39
CA THR A 425 -8.75 -9.13 33.99
C THR A 425 -9.85 -9.50 33.01
N HIS A 426 -10.63 -10.56 33.27
CA HIS A 426 -11.67 -11.06 32.34
C HIS A 426 -13.10 -10.87 32.85
N CYS A 427 -13.33 -10.75 34.17
CA CYS A 427 -14.66 -10.53 34.76
C CYS A 427 -14.75 -9.13 35.38
N VAL A 428 -15.13 -8.15 34.57
CA VAL A 428 -15.24 -6.75 35.01
C VAL A 428 -16.49 -6.58 35.87
N LYS A 429 -16.30 -6.38 37.19
CA LYS A 429 -17.38 -6.01 38.12
C LYS A 429 -17.83 -4.56 37.89
N ARG A 430 -19.14 -4.34 37.82
CA ARG A 430 -19.81 -3.05 37.97
C ARG A 430 -20.99 -3.25 38.90
N ASP A 431 -21.05 -2.46 39.97
CA ASP A 431 -22.01 -2.66 41.06
C ASP A 431 -21.94 -4.12 41.56
N GLU A 432 -23.02 -4.90 41.54
CA GLU A 432 -23.02 -6.34 41.89
C GLU A 432 -22.95 -7.26 40.65
N THR A 433 -22.74 -6.71 39.46
CA THR A 433 -22.74 -7.46 38.20
C THR A 433 -21.33 -7.61 37.61
N TYR A 434 -20.87 -8.85 37.48
CA TYR A 434 -19.66 -9.21 36.74
C TYR A 434 -19.98 -9.47 35.26
N LYS A 435 -19.23 -8.84 34.36
CA LYS A 435 -19.20 -9.17 32.92
C LYS A 435 -17.96 -9.99 32.60
N CYS A 436 -18.13 -11.30 32.49
CA CYS A 436 -17.05 -12.26 32.22
C CYS A 436 -16.86 -12.49 30.72
N ARG A 437 -15.67 -12.16 30.22
CA ARG A 437 -15.27 -12.28 28.81
C ARG A 437 -14.34 -13.46 28.59
N PHE A 438 -14.80 -14.43 27.80
CA PHE A 438 -13.99 -15.54 27.31
C PHE A 438 -13.33 -15.12 25.98
N ASP A 439 -12.05 -14.79 26.02
CA ASP A 439 -11.23 -14.43 24.87
C ASP A 439 -10.03 -15.39 24.63
N LYS A 440 -9.27 -15.13 23.57
CA LYS A 440 -8.15 -15.95 23.07
C LYS A 440 -7.08 -16.32 24.11
N THR A 441 -6.86 -15.47 25.12
CA THR A 441 -5.83 -15.66 26.15
C THR A 441 -6.20 -16.71 27.21
N LEU A 442 -7.48 -17.08 27.31
CA LEU A 442 -7.98 -18.10 28.24
C LEU A 442 -7.93 -19.53 27.69
N VAL A 443 -7.64 -19.71 26.40
CA VAL A 443 -7.57 -21.04 25.75
C VAL A 443 -6.14 -21.60 25.81
N PRO A 444 -5.87 -22.68 26.57
CA PRO A 444 -4.51 -23.21 26.71
C PRO A 444 -3.91 -23.64 25.38
N ASN A 445 -2.63 -23.30 25.17
CA ASN A 445 -1.88 -23.55 23.93
C ASN A 445 -2.49 -22.92 22.66
N SER A 446 -3.33 -21.87 22.78
CA SER A 446 -3.71 -21.06 21.62
C SER A 446 -2.47 -20.29 21.12
N GLN A 447 -1.99 -20.62 19.92
CA GLN A 447 -0.91 -19.88 19.25
C GLN A 447 -1.50 -18.60 18.64
N ASN A 448 -1.87 -17.65 19.50
CA ASN A 448 -2.58 -16.39 19.18
C ASN A 448 -3.93 -16.51 18.45
N ARG A 449 -4.47 -17.72 18.27
CA ARG A 449 -5.76 -17.96 17.61
C ARG A 449 -6.92 -17.69 18.59
N ALA A 450 -7.85 -16.84 18.17
CA ALA A 450 -9.08 -16.54 18.90
C ALA A 450 -10.07 -17.72 18.88
N PHE A 451 -11.21 -17.55 19.55
CA PHE A 451 -12.31 -18.50 19.39
C PHE A 451 -12.77 -18.54 17.93
N PHE A 452 -13.13 -19.74 17.51
CA PHE A 452 -13.84 -20.02 16.29
C PHE A 452 -15.13 -20.70 16.72
N ILE A 453 -16.28 -20.08 16.50
CA ILE A 453 -17.60 -20.66 16.80
C ILE A 453 -18.11 -21.27 15.50
N ARG A 454 -18.37 -22.57 15.48
CA ARG A 454 -18.82 -23.31 14.28
C ARG A 454 -19.91 -24.31 14.65
N THR A 455 -21.10 -24.12 14.10
CA THR A 455 -22.31 -24.76 14.57
C THR A 455 -23.17 -25.24 13.39
N GLN A 456 -24.03 -26.22 13.65
CA GLN A 456 -25.09 -26.65 12.73
C GLN A 456 -26.46 -26.02 13.13
N SER A 457 -26.45 -25.09 14.08
CA SER A 457 -27.63 -24.48 14.74
C SER A 457 -27.42 -22.99 14.96
N SER A 458 -28.45 -22.20 14.62
CA SER A 458 -28.51 -20.75 14.89
C SER A 458 -28.55 -20.42 16.38
N GLN A 459 -29.14 -21.31 17.18
CA GLN A 459 -29.08 -21.23 18.63
C GLN A 459 -27.76 -21.83 19.11
N LEU A 460 -26.91 -20.98 19.66
CA LEU A 460 -25.71 -21.33 20.41
C LEU A 460 -26.10 -21.62 21.86
N SER A 461 -25.53 -22.65 22.47
CA SER A 461 -25.72 -22.95 23.89
C SER A 461 -24.51 -23.62 24.51
N PHE A 462 -24.23 -23.32 25.78
CA PHE A 462 -23.16 -23.98 26.55
C PHE A 462 -23.45 -23.94 28.05
N ASN A 463 -22.74 -24.78 28.82
CA ASN A 463 -22.86 -24.80 30.27
C ASN A 463 -21.76 -23.97 30.92
N ILE A 464 -22.16 -23.10 31.84
CA ILE A 464 -21.26 -22.28 32.67
C ILE A 464 -21.56 -22.55 34.15
N THR A 465 -20.50 -22.56 34.96
CA THR A 465 -20.56 -22.70 36.42
C THR A 465 -19.80 -21.54 37.05
N ALA A 466 -20.48 -20.79 37.91
CA ALA A 466 -19.90 -19.72 38.71
C ALA A 466 -19.74 -20.20 40.16
N ILE A 467 -18.67 -19.76 40.81
CA ILE A 467 -18.31 -20.10 42.19
C ILE A 467 -17.91 -18.80 42.91
N ASP A 468 -18.53 -18.54 44.05
CA ASP A 468 -18.25 -17.36 44.89
C ASP A 468 -16.99 -17.58 45.77
N GLU A 469 -16.60 -16.59 46.57
CA GLU A 469 -15.45 -16.68 47.47
C GLU A 469 -15.63 -17.74 48.58
N HIS A 470 -16.85 -18.03 49.03
CA HIS A 470 -17.17 -19.00 50.10
C HIS A 470 -17.33 -20.45 49.61
N GLY A 471 -17.51 -20.67 48.30
CA GLY A 471 -17.62 -21.99 47.67
C GLY A 471 -19.06 -22.50 47.51
N LEU A 472 -20.04 -21.61 47.53
CA LEU A 472 -21.34 -21.75 46.87
C LEU A 472 -21.13 -21.79 45.36
N LYS A 473 -22.08 -22.37 44.61
CA LYS A 473 -21.92 -22.55 43.17
C LYS A 473 -23.24 -22.66 42.42
N SER A 474 -23.32 -22.00 41.29
CA SER A 474 -24.45 -22.06 40.36
C SER A 474 -23.98 -22.63 39.03
N THR A 475 -24.77 -23.51 38.41
CA THR A 475 -24.50 -24.08 37.08
C THR A 475 -25.71 -23.85 36.19
N GLN A 476 -25.54 -23.06 35.12
CA GLN A 476 -26.60 -22.65 34.21
C GLN A 476 -26.21 -23.00 32.77
N THR A 477 -27.19 -23.45 31.96
CA THR A 477 -27.06 -23.47 30.51
C THR A 477 -27.40 -22.09 29.97
N VAL A 478 -26.47 -21.44 29.29
CA VAL A 478 -26.67 -20.12 28.69
C VAL A 478 -26.84 -20.24 27.18
N THR A 479 -27.62 -19.32 26.59
CA THR A 479 -28.02 -19.38 25.18
C THR A 479 -27.85 -18.04 24.46
N ALA A 480 -27.55 -18.10 23.18
CA ALA A 480 -27.59 -16.95 22.28
C ALA A 480 -28.26 -17.38 20.97
N ASN A 481 -29.20 -16.58 20.48
CA ASN A 481 -29.90 -16.83 19.22
C ASN A 481 -29.27 -15.94 18.14
N MET A 482 -28.54 -16.55 17.22
CA MET A 482 -27.96 -15.90 16.06
C MET A 482 -28.97 -15.93 14.90
N MET A 483 -28.90 -14.95 14.01
CA MET A 483 -29.50 -15.02 12.67
C MET A 483 -28.64 -15.96 11.82
N LEU A 484 -29.27 -16.83 11.03
CA LEU A 484 -28.53 -17.59 10.02
C LEU A 484 -28.28 -16.69 8.83
N ASP A 485 -27.01 -16.59 8.47
CA ASP A 485 -26.58 -16.01 7.21
C ASP A 485 -25.69 -17.03 6.51
N ASN A 486 -26.14 -17.53 5.36
CA ASN A 486 -25.38 -18.44 4.52
C ASN A 486 -25.23 -17.90 3.09
N ASP A 487 -25.60 -16.63 2.86
CA ASP A 487 -25.38 -15.99 1.57
C ASP A 487 -23.88 -15.65 1.47
N ARG A 488 -23.29 -15.83 0.28
CA ARG A 488 -21.84 -15.67 0.10
C ARG A 488 -21.54 -14.37 -0.62
N PRO A 489 -20.61 -13.54 -0.12
CA PRO A 489 -20.19 -12.35 -0.84
C PRO A 489 -19.59 -12.70 -2.20
N ASP A 490 -20.08 -12.07 -3.26
CA ASP A 490 -19.67 -12.33 -4.64
C ASP A 490 -18.82 -11.18 -5.19
N VAL A 491 -17.57 -11.49 -5.53
CA VAL A 491 -16.61 -10.48 -6.01
C VAL A 491 -16.95 -10.09 -7.45
N LYS A 492 -17.51 -8.89 -7.60
CA LYS A 492 -17.87 -8.29 -8.89
C LYS A 492 -16.69 -7.65 -9.63
N LYS A 493 -15.65 -7.24 -8.89
CA LYS A 493 -14.40 -6.71 -9.45
C LYS A 493 -13.25 -6.90 -8.46
N LEU A 494 -12.10 -7.35 -8.95
CA LEU A 494 -10.82 -7.26 -8.24
C LEU A 494 -9.81 -6.56 -9.15
N GLY A 495 -9.05 -5.60 -8.63
CA GLY A 495 -8.13 -4.81 -9.45
C GLY A 495 -7.60 -3.58 -8.71
N THR A 496 -7.27 -2.52 -9.43
CA THR A 496 -6.93 -1.21 -8.84
C THR A 496 -8.13 -0.27 -8.94
N ALA A 497 -8.05 0.91 -8.31
CA ALA A 497 -8.97 2.02 -8.64
C ALA A 497 -8.99 2.33 -10.15
N ASN A 498 -7.84 2.14 -10.78
CA ASN A 498 -7.45 2.66 -12.07
C ASN A 498 -7.53 1.57 -13.15
N CYS A 499 -8.70 1.36 -13.76
CA CYS A 499 -8.87 0.34 -14.81
C CYS A 499 -9.42 0.92 -16.12
N ASN A 500 -8.82 0.48 -17.23
CA ASN A 500 -9.23 0.78 -18.60
C ASN A 500 -9.77 -0.52 -19.22
N ALA A 501 -11.08 -0.55 -19.47
CA ALA A 501 -11.83 -1.79 -19.73
C ALA A 501 -11.50 -2.88 -18.68
N GLU A 502 -11.11 -4.08 -19.13
CA GLU A 502 -10.77 -5.24 -18.28
C GLU A 502 -9.37 -5.17 -17.66
N LYS A 503 -8.52 -4.19 -18.04
CA LYS A 503 -7.15 -4.07 -17.52
C LYS A 503 -7.08 -3.05 -16.40
N CYS A 504 -6.55 -3.45 -15.26
CA CYS A 504 -6.31 -2.56 -14.12
C CYS A 504 -4.81 -2.24 -13.99
N TYR A 505 -4.48 -0.98 -13.77
CA TYR A 505 -3.12 -0.45 -13.82
C TYR A 505 -2.69 0.21 -12.50
N PHE A 506 -1.39 0.31 -12.26
CA PHE A 506 -0.80 1.04 -11.14
C PHE A 506 0.57 1.60 -11.48
N ASN A 507 0.94 2.71 -10.85
CA ASN A 507 2.29 3.28 -10.90
C ASN A 507 3.20 2.76 -9.78
N ASN A 508 4.51 2.94 -9.94
CA ASN A 508 5.53 2.44 -9.01
C ASN A 508 5.59 3.15 -7.63
N LYS A 509 4.91 4.29 -7.46
CA LYS A 509 4.94 5.09 -6.21
C LYS A 509 3.93 4.58 -5.20
N SER A 510 2.73 4.24 -5.66
CA SER A 510 1.64 3.74 -4.82
C SER A 510 0.58 3.03 -5.66
N ALA A 511 0.19 1.82 -5.26
CA ALA A 511 -0.97 1.13 -5.82
C ALA A 511 -2.10 1.06 -4.77
N VAL A 512 -3.31 1.42 -5.15
CA VAL A 512 -4.52 1.19 -4.36
C VAL A 512 -5.29 0.05 -5.02
N ILE A 513 -5.22 -1.13 -4.40
CA ILE A 513 -5.98 -2.30 -4.82
C ILE A 513 -7.41 -2.14 -4.28
N GLN A 514 -8.41 -2.41 -5.13
CA GLN A 514 -9.81 -2.48 -4.74
C GLN A 514 -10.40 -3.86 -5.04
N ALA A 515 -11.22 -4.36 -4.12
CA ALA A 515 -12.21 -5.39 -4.38
C ALA A 515 -13.60 -4.74 -4.25
N VAL A 516 -14.49 -5.06 -5.18
CA VAL A 516 -15.90 -4.67 -5.17
C VAL A 516 -16.70 -5.95 -5.01
N ILE A 517 -17.46 -6.04 -3.92
CA ILE A 517 -18.11 -7.27 -3.47
C ILE A 517 -19.57 -6.96 -3.18
N ASP A 518 -20.49 -7.69 -3.80
CA ASP A 518 -21.90 -7.64 -3.41
C ASP A 518 -22.12 -8.67 -2.31
N ASP A 519 -22.77 -8.24 -1.22
CA ASP A 519 -23.21 -9.12 -0.15
C ASP A 519 -24.67 -8.78 0.21
N ALA A 520 -25.44 -9.82 0.54
CA ALA A 520 -26.86 -9.73 0.89
C ALA A 520 -27.13 -10.05 2.37
N GLY A 521 -26.13 -10.55 3.09
CA GLY A 521 -26.26 -11.09 4.44
C GLY A 521 -25.73 -10.16 5.53
N SER A 522 -24.67 -10.60 6.21
CA SER A 522 -24.11 -10.03 7.44
C SER A 522 -23.24 -8.79 7.25
N GLY A 523 -22.71 -8.57 6.05
CA GLY A 523 -21.81 -7.47 5.74
C GLY A 523 -20.32 -7.79 5.87
N LEU A 524 -19.51 -6.75 5.64
CA LEU A 524 -18.05 -6.79 5.65
C LEU A 524 -17.49 -5.65 6.54
N ASP A 525 -18.21 -5.26 7.59
CA ASP A 525 -17.84 -4.15 8.49
C ASP A 525 -16.54 -4.45 9.25
N TYR A 526 -16.30 -5.69 9.68
CA TYR A 526 -15.01 -6.06 10.27
C TYR A 526 -13.89 -6.20 9.23
N SER A 527 -14.22 -6.07 7.94
CA SER A 527 -13.30 -6.11 6.81
C SER A 527 -12.45 -7.39 6.79
N TRP A 528 -13.06 -8.57 6.97
CA TRP A 528 -12.36 -9.87 6.94
C TRP A 528 -11.96 -10.34 5.52
N VAL A 529 -11.69 -9.38 4.63
CA VAL A 529 -11.22 -9.59 3.26
C VAL A 529 -9.69 -9.48 3.25
N PHE A 530 -9.02 -10.52 2.77
CA PHE A 530 -7.57 -10.63 2.81
C PHE A 530 -6.99 -10.74 1.40
N LEU A 531 -6.04 -9.88 1.05
CA LEU A 531 -5.37 -9.87 -0.26
C LEU A 531 -3.97 -10.50 -0.16
N ASP A 532 -3.64 -11.43 -1.07
CA ASP A 532 -2.25 -11.70 -1.45
C ASP A 532 -1.86 -10.78 -2.62
N ALA A 533 -0.88 -9.91 -2.34
CA ALA A 533 -0.26 -9.00 -3.30
C ALA A 533 1.28 -9.16 -3.34
N ALA A 534 1.82 -10.28 -2.84
CA ALA A 534 3.26 -10.54 -2.79
C ALA A 534 3.94 -10.57 -4.18
N SER A 535 3.16 -10.60 -5.26
CA SER A 535 3.62 -10.41 -6.64
C SER A 535 4.02 -8.96 -6.98
N ILE A 536 3.49 -7.97 -6.25
CA ILE A 536 3.76 -6.53 -6.44
C ILE A 536 4.39 -5.85 -5.22
N THR A 537 4.23 -6.39 -4.00
CA THR A 537 4.72 -5.74 -2.77
C THR A 537 6.15 -6.08 -2.40
N ARG A 538 6.80 -5.22 -1.60
CA ARG A 538 8.09 -5.54 -0.94
C ARG A 538 7.94 -6.50 0.23
N ASP A 539 6.76 -6.57 0.82
CA ASP A 539 6.49 -7.42 1.98
C ASP A 539 6.24 -8.86 1.52
N ASN A 540 6.97 -9.83 2.08
CA ASN A 540 6.73 -11.27 1.89
C ASN A 540 5.45 -11.77 2.61
N ASN A 541 4.53 -10.87 2.95
CA ASN A 541 3.28 -11.18 3.65
C ASN A 541 2.19 -11.50 2.62
N HIS A 542 2.04 -12.79 2.30
CA HIS A 542 1.03 -13.38 1.41
C HIS A 542 -0.44 -13.22 1.86
N SER A 543 -0.71 -12.31 2.79
CA SER A 543 -2.04 -11.97 3.28
C SER A 543 -1.98 -10.62 4.00
N ARG A 544 -2.73 -9.64 3.50
CA ARG A 544 -2.97 -8.35 4.16
C ARG A 544 -4.47 -8.08 4.18
N GLN A 545 -5.00 -7.74 5.34
CA GLN A 545 -6.39 -7.34 5.51
C GLN A 545 -6.67 -6.03 4.74
N MET A 546 -7.76 -5.99 3.99
CA MET A 546 -8.26 -4.78 3.31
C MET A 546 -9.14 -3.96 4.28
N TYR A 547 -9.45 -2.71 3.93
CA TYR A 547 -10.45 -1.89 4.63
C TYR A 547 -11.72 -1.79 3.79
N CYS A 548 -12.84 -2.30 4.29
CA CYS A 548 -14.12 -2.36 3.59
C CYS A 548 -15.08 -1.25 4.03
N SER A 549 -15.94 -0.84 3.11
CA SER A 549 -16.97 0.18 3.31
C SER A 549 -18.18 -0.08 2.42
N ASN A 550 -19.39 0.04 2.96
CA ASN A 550 -20.63 -0.15 2.18
C ASN A 550 -21.01 1.15 1.47
N ASN A 551 -21.27 1.07 0.16
CA ASN A 551 -21.78 2.15 -0.66
C ASN A 551 -23.02 1.67 -1.41
N ASN A 552 -24.21 2.07 -0.95
CA ASN A 552 -25.52 1.73 -1.54
C ASN A 552 -25.79 0.21 -1.71
N GLY A 553 -25.31 -0.63 -0.78
CA GLY A 553 -25.49 -2.08 -0.80
C GLY A 553 -24.34 -2.86 -1.44
N GLN A 554 -23.31 -2.17 -1.95
CA GLN A 554 -22.11 -2.78 -2.51
C GLN A 554 -20.89 -2.43 -1.67
N TRP A 555 -20.08 -3.43 -1.32
CA TRP A 555 -18.89 -3.24 -0.47
C TRP A 555 -17.66 -2.92 -1.31
N ARG A 556 -17.05 -1.76 -1.06
CA ARG A 556 -15.75 -1.37 -1.64
C ARG A 556 -14.66 -1.61 -0.59
N CYS A 557 -13.86 -2.65 -0.80
CA CYS A 557 -12.71 -2.99 0.03
C CYS A 557 -11.42 -2.47 -0.62
N LEU A 558 -10.61 -1.73 0.13
CA LEU A 558 -9.42 -1.03 -0.36
C LEU A 558 -8.16 -1.45 0.39
N LEU A 559 -7.03 -1.54 -0.32
CA LEU A 559 -5.71 -1.72 0.28
C LEU A 559 -4.64 -0.91 -0.46
N SER A 560 -4.03 0.03 0.25
CA SER A 560 -2.82 0.73 -0.21
C SER A 560 -1.58 -0.15 -0.04
N VAL A 561 -0.84 -0.33 -1.13
CA VAL A 561 0.41 -1.09 -1.16
C VAL A 561 1.54 -0.32 -1.85
N SER A 562 2.77 -0.55 -1.40
CA SER A 562 3.98 0.07 -1.93
C SER A 562 4.68 -0.92 -2.89
N PRO A 563 4.76 -0.63 -4.19
CA PRO A 563 5.34 -1.54 -5.17
C PRO A 563 6.82 -1.89 -4.93
N HIS A 564 7.24 -3.06 -5.43
CA HIS A 564 8.64 -3.46 -5.46
C HIS A 564 9.38 -2.76 -6.62
N PRO A 565 10.56 -2.15 -6.40
CA PRO A 565 11.28 -1.35 -7.40
C PRO A 565 12.07 -2.22 -8.40
N SER A 566 11.63 -3.47 -8.61
CA SER A 566 12.17 -4.39 -9.64
C SER A 566 11.04 -5.11 -10.40
N LEU A 567 9.82 -4.61 -10.27
CA LEU A 567 8.76 -4.91 -11.22
C LEU A 567 9.15 -4.34 -12.59
N GLN A 568 8.53 -4.83 -13.65
CA GLN A 568 8.82 -4.43 -15.02
C GLN A 568 7.62 -3.68 -15.59
N ASP A 569 7.91 -2.50 -16.13
CA ASP A 569 6.97 -1.68 -16.89
C ASP A 569 6.26 -2.49 -17.99
N GLY A 570 4.93 -2.34 -18.08
CA GLY A 570 4.05 -3.12 -18.96
C GLY A 570 3.78 -4.58 -18.54
N HIS A 571 4.39 -5.09 -17.46
CA HIS A 571 4.22 -6.49 -17.04
C HIS A 571 2.95 -6.70 -16.20
N ALA A 572 2.32 -7.86 -16.38
CA ALA A 572 1.10 -8.26 -15.68
C ALA A 572 1.41 -9.03 -14.39
N TYR A 573 0.93 -8.54 -13.26
CA TYR A 573 1.12 -9.15 -11.95
C TYR A 573 -0.20 -9.70 -11.39
N ARG A 574 -0.18 -10.95 -10.92
CA ARG A 574 -1.36 -11.62 -10.35
C ARG A 574 -1.54 -11.22 -8.89
N ILE A 575 -2.65 -10.55 -8.60
CA ILE A 575 -3.17 -10.38 -7.23
C ILE A 575 -4.29 -11.39 -7.00
N MET A 576 -4.54 -11.79 -5.75
CA MET A 576 -5.67 -12.65 -5.42
C MET A 576 -6.20 -12.41 -4.01
N LEU A 577 -7.52 -12.58 -3.83
CA LEU A 577 -8.12 -12.70 -2.51
C LEU A 577 -7.77 -14.07 -1.93
N ASN A 578 -7.28 -14.04 -0.69
CA ASN A 578 -6.87 -15.21 0.06
C ASN A 578 -8.11 -16.02 0.46
N TYR A 579 -7.98 -17.35 0.55
CA TYR A 579 -9.07 -18.27 0.94
C TYR A 579 -9.60 -18.03 2.37
N GLN A 580 -8.91 -17.22 3.16
CA GLN A 580 -9.32 -16.75 4.49
C GLN A 580 -10.30 -15.56 4.42
N SER A 581 -10.64 -15.06 3.23
CA SER A 581 -11.59 -13.96 3.05
C SER A 581 -13.02 -14.43 3.31
N VAL A 582 -13.68 -13.80 4.28
CA VAL A 582 -15.06 -14.10 4.70
C VAL A 582 -15.86 -12.82 4.93
N ASP A 583 -17.19 -12.95 4.96
CA ASP A 583 -18.07 -11.96 5.59
C ASP A 583 -17.97 -11.99 7.12
N ASP A 584 -18.74 -11.12 7.76
CA ASP A 584 -18.77 -11.03 9.21
C ASP A 584 -19.47 -12.26 9.86
N ALA A 585 -20.29 -13.03 9.14
CA ALA A 585 -20.87 -14.31 9.60
C ALA A 585 -19.94 -15.53 9.46
N GLY A 586 -18.91 -15.49 8.60
CA GLY A 586 -17.97 -16.57 8.30
C GLY A 586 -18.18 -17.28 6.95
N ASN A 587 -19.07 -16.79 6.08
CA ASN A 587 -19.24 -17.30 4.72
C ASN A 587 -18.01 -16.97 3.86
N PRO A 588 -17.47 -17.93 3.08
CA PRO A 588 -16.33 -17.67 2.21
C PRO A 588 -16.74 -16.77 1.04
N VAL A 589 -15.95 -15.74 0.78
CA VAL A 589 -16.07 -14.89 -0.40
C VAL A 589 -15.89 -15.76 -1.66
N ASP A 590 -16.84 -15.74 -2.60
CA ASP A 590 -16.78 -16.41 -3.91
C ASP A 590 -16.61 -15.38 -5.05
N GLY A 591 -16.91 -15.72 -6.32
CA GLY A 591 -16.69 -14.83 -7.46
C GLY A 591 -15.23 -14.75 -7.95
N GLU A 592 -14.86 -13.62 -8.60
CA GLU A 592 -13.53 -13.43 -9.19
C GLU A 592 -12.45 -13.10 -8.13
N ARG A 593 -11.96 -14.14 -7.45
CA ARG A 593 -10.91 -14.03 -6.42
C ARG A 593 -9.49 -13.78 -6.95
N GLN A 594 -9.27 -13.54 -8.24
CA GLN A 594 -7.93 -13.28 -8.80
C GLN A 594 -8.00 -12.29 -9.95
N ALA A 595 -7.01 -11.41 -10.07
CA ALA A 595 -6.94 -10.42 -11.15
C ALA A 595 -5.49 -10.21 -11.61
N LEU A 596 -5.33 -9.69 -12.83
CA LEU A 596 -4.07 -9.19 -13.35
C LEU A 596 -4.05 -7.67 -13.25
N VAL A 597 -3.02 -7.14 -12.58
CA VAL A 597 -2.74 -5.70 -12.51
C VAL A 597 -1.42 -5.39 -13.22
N TYR A 598 -1.41 -4.35 -14.03
CA TYR A 598 -0.31 -3.98 -14.90
C TYR A 598 0.47 -2.81 -14.29
N LEU A 599 1.81 -2.94 -14.22
CA LEU A 599 2.65 -1.81 -13.88
C LEU A 599 2.80 -0.90 -15.10
N ASP A 600 2.65 0.41 -14.88
CA ASP A 600 2.97 1.46 -15.84
C ASP A 600 3.74 2.57 -15.11
N GLU A 601 5.00 2.78 -15.47
CA GLU A 601 5.89 3.74 -14.82
C GLU A 601 6.00 5.08 -15.55
N LYS A 602 5.34 5.25 -16.71
CA LYS A 602 5.62 6.33 -17.65
C LYS A 602 4.45 7.30 -17.76
N ALA A 603 4.73 8.57 -17.50
CA ALA A 603 3.79 9.63 -17.90
C ALA A 603 3.63 9.67 -19.43
N PRO A 604 2.44 10.03 -19.94
CA PRO A 604 2.19 10.22 -21.38
C PRO A 604 3.21 11.17 -22.05
N GLU A 605 3.68 10.82 -23.25
CA GLU A 605 4.65 11.61 -24.01
C GLU A 605 3.92 12.47 -25.05
N ILE A 606 4.08 13.80 -25.00
CA ILE A 606 3.50 14.71 -26.01
C ILE A 606 4.38 14.71 -27.27
N LEU A 607 3.75 14.50 -28.42
CA LEU A 607 4.38 14.65 -29.73
C LEU A 607 4.33 16.11 -30.13
N GLU A 608 5.36 16.88 -29.75
CA GLU A 608 5.46 18.32 -30.01
C GLU A 608 5.24 18.66 -31.51
N ASN A 609 5.83 17.88 -32.41
CA ASN A 609 5.71 18.07 -33.86
C ASN A 609 4.32 17.74 -34.45
N GLU A 610 3.45 17.05 -33.70
CA GLU A 610 2.05 16.78 -34.10
C GLU A 610 1.05 17.66 -33.33
N THR A 611 1.53 18.56 -32.46
CA THR A 611 0.71 19.39 -31.56
C THR A 611 0.64 20.83 -32.07
N PHE A 612 -0.58 21.36 -32.27
CA PHE A 612 -0.78 22.66 -32.90
C PHE A 612 -2.01 23.41 -32.39
N ILE A 613 -2.03 24.72 -32.62
CA ILE A 613 -3.11 25.64 -32.27
C ILE A 613 -3.61 26.26 -33.57
N LEU A 614 -4.93 26.21 -33.77
CA LEU A 614 -5.64 27.00 -34.77
C LEU A 614 -6.46 28.07 -34.05
N SER A 615 -6.53 29.27 -34.60
CA SER A 615 -7.56 30.25 -34.25
C SER A 615 -8.75 30.09 -35.18
N VAL A 616 -9.94 30.38 -34.68
CA VAL A 616 -11.18 30.43 -35.48
C VAL A 616 -11.83 31.79 -35.25
N HIS A 617 -11.87 32.57 -36.33
CA HIS A 617 -12.46 33.90 -36.34
C HIS A 617 -13.99 33.84 -36.28
N GLU A 618 -14.65 34.94 -35.91
CA GLU A 618 -16.13 35.06 -35.85
C GLU A 618 -16.84 34.64 -37.16
N ASN A 619 -16.16 34.77 -38.30
CA ASN A 619 -16.66 34.36 -39.62
C ASN A 619 -16.43 32.87 -39.97
N GLY A 620 -15.91 32.08 -39.03
CA GLY A 620 -15.65 30.64 -39.19
C GLY A 620 -14.35 30.28 -39.94
N LEU A 621 -13.57 31.27 -40.41
CA LEU A 621 -12.26 31.00 -41.02
C LEU A 621 -11.24 30.57 -39.97
N GLN A 622 -10.40 29.59 -40.34
CA GLN A 622 -9.32 29.07 -39.50
C GLN A 622 -7.97 29.69 -39.89
N SER A 623 -7.12 29.94 -38.89
CA SER A 623 -5.82 30.62 -39.08
C SER A 623 -4.77 30.16 -38.05
N TYR A 624 -3.50 30.46 -38.32
CA TYR A 624 -2.37 30.20 -37.42
C TYR A 624 -1.96 31.41 -36.56
N TYR A 625 -2.69 32.52 -36.68
CA TYR A 625 -2.54 33.73 -35.87
C TYR A 625 -3.84 33.97 -35.10
N THR A 626 -3.74 34.38 -33.84
CA THR A 626 -4.93 34.63 -33.01
C THR A 626 -5.24 36.11 -32.97
N LEU A 627 -6.49 36.47 -33.26
CA LEU A 627 -7.05 37.78 -32.95
C LEU A 627 -7.76 37.71 -31.59
N SER A 628 -7.81 38.83 -30.88
CA SER A 628 -8.73 38.94 -29.74
C SER A 628 -10.19 38.76 -30.20
N GLY A 629 -10.99 38.04 -29.41
CA GLY A 629 -12.34 37.60 -29.77
C GLY A 629 -12.42 36.21 -30.43
N ASP A 630 -11.32 35.68 -30.97
CA ASP A 630 -11.30 34.36 -31.61
C ASP A 630 -11.62 33.20 -30.63
N ILE A 631 -12.03 32.06 -31.20
CA ILE A 631 -12.10 30.77 -30.51
C ILE A 631 -10.86 29.96 -30.90
N LEU A 632 -10.06 29.55 -29.92
CA LEU A 632 -8.92 28.66 -30.13
C LEU A 632 -9.39 27.20 -30.28
N LYS A 633 -8.83 26.51 -31.27
CA LYS A 633 -8.90 25.05 -31.42
C LYS A 633 -7.50 24.48 -31.24
N ILE A 634 -7.26 23.91 -30.07
CA ILE A 634 -5.97 23.37 -29.64
C ILE A 634 -6.01 21.86 -29.84
N PHE A 635 -5.00 21.31 -30.49
CA PHE A 635 -4.85 19.88 -30.78
C PHE A 635 -3.54 19.41 -30.17
N ILE A 636 -3.61 18.59 -29.11
CA ILE A 636 -2.43 17.95 -28.52
C ILE A 636 -2.46 16.49 -28.92
N ARG A 637 -1.37 16.03 -29.54
CA ARG A 637 -1.16 14.59 -29.77
C ARG A 637 -0.03 14.07 -28.91
N GLY A 638 -0.15 12.82 -28.51
CA GLY A 638 0.87 12.14 -27.74
C GLY A 638 0.83 10.63 -27.90
N ILE A 639 1.70 9.94 -27.17
CA ILE A 639 1.73 8.49 -27.03
C ILE A 639 1.68 8.15 -25.54
N ASP A 640 0.75 7.27 -25.20
CA ASP A 640 0.77 6.50 -23.97
C ASP A 640 0.79 5.01 -24.36
N ALA A 641 1.95 4.38 -24.17
CA ALA A 641 2.18 2.98 -24.51
C ALA A 641 1.75 2.01 -23.39
N GLY A 642 1.26 2.52 -22.26
CA GLY A 642 0.95 1.75 -21.05
C GLY A 642 -0.56 1.60 -20.82
N SER A 643 -1.18 2.62 -20.23
CA SER A 643 -2.49 2.51 -19.58
C SER A 643 -3.63 3.32 -20.21
N GLY A 644 -3.31 4.38 -20.95
CA GLY A 644 -4.26 5.28 -21.62
C GLY A 644 -4.68 6.45 -20.75
N ILE A 645 -5.22 7.52 -21.34
CA ILE A 645 -5.42 8.82 -20.67
C ILE A 645 -6.85 9.08 -20.16
N ILE A 646 -7.53 8.03 -19.69
CA ILE A 646 -8.87 8.14 -19.05
C ILE A 646 -8.79 8.06 -17.51
N ASN A 647 -9.71 8.74 -16.83
CA ASN A 647 -9.91 8.63 -15.39
C ASN A 647 -10.91 7.52 -15.02
N GLU A 648 -11.12 7.31 -13.71
CA GLU A 648 -12.01 6.27 -13.16
C GLU A 648 -13.48 6.36 -13.61
N ASN A 649 -13.92 7.50 -14.15
CA ASN A 649 -15.27 7.70 -14.69
C ASN A 649 -15.35 7.49 -16.21
N GLY A 650 -14.26 7.10 -16.88
CA GLY A 650 -14.19 6.96 -18.34
C GLY A 650 -14.12 8.29 -19.10
N ALA A 651 -13.99 9.41 -18.40
CA ALA A 651 -13.69 10.71 -19.00
C ALA A 651 -12.17 10.90 -19.13
N TRP A 652 -11.71 11.80 -20.01
CA TRP A 652 -10.29 12.07 -20.21
C TRP A 652 -9.71 12.92 -19.05
N ASP A 653 -8.48 12.65 -18.62
CA ASP A 653 -7.76 13.47 -17.62
C ASP A 653 -6.66 14.30 -18.31
N ALA A 654 -7.09 15.14 -19.25
CA ALA A 654 -6.25 15.97 -20.09
C ALA A 654 -6.75 17.42 -20.04
N ALA A 655 -5.98 18.30 -19.42
CA ALA A 655 -6.33 19.69 -19.19
C ALA A 655 -5.20 20.65 -19.59
N ILE A 656 -5.59 21.87 -19.94
CA ILE A 656 -4.68 22.98 -20.28
C ILE A 656 -5.02 24.22 -19.47
N ASN A 657 -4.01 24.97 -19.02
CA ASN A 657 -4.21 26.18 -18.25
C ASN A 657 -4.33 27.39 -19.18
N LEU A 658 -5.47 28.07 -19.14
CA LEU A 658 -5.82 29.19 -20.03
C LEU A 658 -6.33 30.42 -19.26
N GLY A 659 -6.01 30.53 -17.97
CA GLY A 659 -6.46 31.63 -17.12
C GLY A 659 -6.08 33.02 -17.63
N ASP A 660 -4.90 33.15 -18.26
CA ASP A 660 -4.40 34.40 -18.85
C ASP A 660 -4.82 34.60 -20.33
N VAL A 661 -5.62 33.69 -20.90
CA VAL A 661 -5.93 33.60 -22.34
C VAL A 661 -7.41 33.85 -22.66
N LEU A 662 -8.31 33.41 -21.77
CA LEU A 662 -9.76 33.48 -21.97
C LEU A 662 -10.36 34.69 -21.26
N GLU A 663 -11.29 35.39 -21.93
CA GLU A 663 -11.96 36.57 -21.35
C GLU A 663 -12.77 36.23 -20.08
N ASN A 664 -13.35 35.03 -20.06
CA ASN A 664 -14.11 34.49 -18.95
C ASN A 664 -13.66 33.03 -18.71
N PRO A 665 -12.60 32.78 -17.92
CA PRO A 665 -12.19 31.42 -17.58
C PRO A 665 -13.26 30.74 -16.69
N PRO A 666 -13.36 29.40 -16.67
CA PRO A 666 -14.36 28.69 -15.86
C PRO A 666 -14.28 29.08 -14.37
N GLU A 667 -15.42 29.41 -13.76
CA GLU A 667 -15.52 30.13 -12.46
C GLU A 667 -14.75 29.50 -11.27
N ASN A 668 -14.33 28.25 -11.35
CA ASN A 668 -13.63 27.53 -10.29
C ASN A 668 -12.26 26.95 -10.70
N SER A 669 -11.77 27.19 -11.93
CA SER A 669 -10.52 26.60 -12.42
C SER A 669 -10.00 27.29 -13.69
N SER A 670 -8.73 27.69 -13.68
CA SER A 670 -8.03 28.14 -14.90
C SER A 670 -7.65 26.99 -15.85
N TRP A 671 -7.74 25.74 -15.37
CA TRP A 671 -7.57 24.53 -16.16
C TRP A 671 -8.87 24.17 -16.90
N VAL A 672 -8.80 24.06 -18.22
CA VAL A 672 -9.88 23.63 -19.10
C VAL A 672 -9.63 22.19 -19.54
N GLN A 673 -10.59 21.30 -19.28
CA GLN A 673 -10.55 19.90 -19.70
C GLN A 673 -10.77 19.77 -21.22
N ALA A 674 -10.23 18.71 -21.83
CA ALA A 674 -10.42 18.43 -23.25
C ALA A 674 -11.90 18.26 -23.59
N SER A 675 -12.37 18.88 -24.68
CA SER A 675 -13.74 18.71 -25.18
C SER A 675 -13.96 17.33 -25.79
N ILE A 676 -12.87 16.74 -26.32
CA ILE A 676 -12.78 15.33 -26.72
C ILE A 676 -11.30 14.93 -26.70
N CYS A 677 -11.00 13.70 -26.26
CA CYS A 677 -9.83 12.99 -26.79
C CYS A 677 -10.27 11.71 -27.49
N ILE A 678 -9.37 11.16 -28.30
CA ILE A 678 -9.51 9.86 -28.95
C ILE A 678 -8.18 9.12 -28.74
N GLN A 679 -8.21 7.88 -28.24
CA GLN A 679 -7.03 7.01 -28.17
C GLN A 679 -7.09 5.94 -29.26
N GLU A 680 -5.97 5.72 -29.94
CA GLU A 680 -5.78 4.69 -30.97
C GLU A 680 -5.29 3.37 -30.35
N GLU A 681 -5.51 2.24 -31.03
CA GLU A 681 -5.05 0.89 -30.59
C GLU A 681 -3.53 0.78 -30.37
N ASN A 682 -2.75 1.72 -30.92
CA ASN A 682 -1.29 1.79 -30.82
C ASN A 682 -0.79 2.62 -29.61
N GLY A 683 -1.69 3.17 -28.79
CA GLY A 683 -1.36 4.03 -27.65
C GLY A 683 -1.30 5.53 -27.95
N LYS A 684 -1.36 5.95 -29.22
CA LYS A 684 -1.50 7.38 -29.57
C LYS A 684 -2.80 7.95 -29.02
N PHE A 685 -2.78 9.23 -28.66
CA PHE A 685 -3.99 10.00 -28.38
C PHE A 685 -4.00 11.34 -29.13
N ASP A 686 -5.20 11.80 -29.48
CA ASP A 686 -5.50 13.11 -30.06
C ASP A 686 -6.53 13.79 -29.15
N CYS A 687 -6.07 14.72 -28.32
CA CYS A 687 -6.88 15.54 -27.42
C CYS A 687 -7.13 16.92 -28.03
N ARG A 688 -8.36 17.42 -27.85
CA ARG A 688 -8.84 18.65 -28.48
C ARG A 688 -9.55 19.54 -27.48
N TRP A 689 -9.36 20.84 -27.64
CA TRP A 689 -10.06 21.88 -26.90
C TRP A 689 -10.63 22.89 -27.89
N GLU A 690 -11.83 23.40 -27.60
CA GLU A 690 -12.48 24.48 -28.34
C GLU A 690 -12.89 25.54 -27.33
N VAL A 691 -12.15 26.65 -27.28
CA VAL A 691 -12.09 27.56 -26.12
C VAL A 691 -11.96 29.02 -26.55
N GLY A 692 -12.85 29.87 -26.06
CA GLY A 692 -12.89 31.31 -26.37
C GLY A 692 -14.10 31.99 -25.73
N PRO A 693 -14.25 33.32 -25.90
CA PRO A 693 -13.37 34.21 -26.66
C PRO A 693 -12.03 34.49 -25.96
N VAL A 694 -11.01 34.81 -26.76
CA VAL A 694 -9.68 35.24 -26.30
C VAL A 694 -9.68 36.70 -25.85
N VAL A 695 -9.11 37.00 -24.67
CA VAL A 695 -9.12 38.32 -23.99
C VAL A 695 -8.79 39.50 -24.92
N GLN A 696 -9.48 40.63 -24.76
CA GLN A 696 -9.00 41.95 -25.26
C GLN A 696 -7.82 42.45 -24.41
N GLY A 697 -6.62 41.93 -24.70
CA GLY A 697 -5.38 42.26 -23.98
C GLY A 697 -4.24 42.67 -24.91
N PRO A 698 -3.42 43.67 -24.56
CA PRO A 698 -2.25 44.02 -25.35
C PRO A 698 -1.10 43.01 -25.11
N LEU A 699 -0.65 42.37 -26.19
CA LEU A 699 0.69 41.78 -26.31
C LEU A 699 1.05 40.64 -25.33
N PHE A 700 0.17 39.65 -25.16
CA PHE A 700 0.58 38.37 -24.58
C PHE A 700 1.34 37.52 -25.60
N LYS A 701 2.68 37.48 -25.48
CA LYS A 701 3.49 36.35 -25.95
C LYS A 701 3.66 35.40 -24.77
N LEU A 702 2.97 34.28 -24.80
CA LEU A 702 3.10 33.23 -23.80
C LEU A 702 4.31 32.34 -24.15
N GLU A 703 5.12 32.03 -23.13
CA GLU A 703 6.29 31.14 -23.29
C GLU A 703 5.89 29.67 -23.48
N GLY A 704 4.62 29.36 -23.21
CA GLY A 704 3.92 28.15 -23.62
C GLY A 704 2.54 28.09 -22.95
N ILE A 705 1.69 27.15 -23.38
CA ILE A 705 0.46 26.81 -22.65
C ILE A 705 0.81 25.70 -21.65
N PRO A 706 0.57 25.84 -20.34
CA PRO A 706 0.74 24.75 -19.39
C PRO A 706 -0.27 23.63 -19.65
N VAL A 707 0.21 22.41 -19.74
CA VAL A 707 -0.53 21.19 -20.05
C VAL A 707 -0.34 20.18 -18.94
N ARG A 708 -1.43 19.51 -18.59
CA ARG A 708 -1.49 18.44 -17.60
C ARG A 708 -2.25 17.27 -18.20
N ILE A 709 -1.58 16.14 -18.38
CA ILE A 709 -2.20 14.89 -18.86
C ILE A 709 -1.83 13.79 -17.88
N ARG A 710 -2.84 13.10 -17.36
CA ARG A 710 -2.66 11.93 -16.51
C ARG A 710 -3.06 10.67 -17.28
N ASP A 711 -2.29 9.60 -17.10
CA ASP A 711 -2.70 8.27 -17.52
C ASP A 711 -3.66 7.62 -16.51
N VAL A 712 -4.18 6.45 -16.85
CA VAL A 712 -5.00 5.61 -15.98
C VAL A 712 -4.18 5.19 -14.77
N ALA A 713 -2.92 4.76 -14.94
CA ALA A 713 -2.05 4.31 -13.84
C ALA A 713 -1.76 5.37 -12.75
N GLY A 714 -2.00 6.65 -13.03
CA GLY A 714 -1.82 7.80 -12.16
C GLY A 714 -0.52 8.58 -12.39
N ASN A 715 0.29 8.25 -13.41
CA ASN A 715 1.44 9.04 -13.79
C ASN A 715 0.97 10.35 -14.44
N LEU A 716 1.72 11.43 -14.20
CA LEU A 716 1.33 12.77 -14.61
C LEU A 716 2.41 13.37 -15.52
N PHE A 717 2.03 13.70 -16.75
CA PHE A 717 2.75 14.67 -17.56
C PHE A 717 2.30 16.06 -17.12
N GLU A 718 3.25 16.93 -16.77
CA GLU A 718 3.04 18.35 -16.50
C GLU A 718 4.18 19.13 -17.17
N GLY A 719 3.85 20.02 -18.11
CA GLY A 719 4.81 20.70 -18.97
C GLY A 719 4.15 21.79 -19.81
N ASN A 720 4.92 22.48 -20.66
CA ASN A 720 4.42 23.58 -21.49
C ASN A 720 4.44 23.22 -22.98
N LEU A 721 3.44 23.62 -23.75
CA LEU A 721 3.52 23.58 -25.22
C LEU A 721 4.51 24.64 -25.72
N PHE A 722 5.64 24.22 -26.29
CA PHE A 722 6.70 25.09 -26.80
C PHE A 722 6.37 25.87 -28.09
N SER A 723 5.09 25.97 -28.47
CA SER A 723 4.66 26.77 -29.62
C SER A 723 4.29 28.20 -29.18
N PRO A 724 5.12 29.22 -29.46
CA PRO A 724 4.81 30.60 -29.11
C PRO A 724 3.66 31.12 -29.98
N PHE A 725 2.45 31.13 -29.43
CA PHE A 725 1.32 31.82 -30.05
C PHE A 725 1.29 33.29 -29.64
N ILE A 726 0.78 34.14 -30.53
CA ILE A 726 0.67 35.58 -30.34
C ILE A 726 -0.78 35.97 -30.55
N ILE A 727 -1.34 36.63 -29.54
CA ILE A 727 -2.65 37.29 -29.63
C ILE A 727 -2.42 38.69 -30.19
N TYR A 728 -2.97 38.95 -31.36
CA TYR A 728 -2.89 40.22 -32.08
C TYR A 728 -4.12 41.08 -31.79
N GLN A 729 -3.89 42.40 -31.69
CA GLN A 729 -4.97 43.38 -31.59
C GLN A 729 -5.38 43.86 -32.98
N ILE A 730 -6.68 43.88 -33.29
CA ILE A 730 -7.20 44.42 -34.55
C ILE A 730 -7.17 45.96 -34.52
N ALA A 731 -6.73 46.59 -35.60
CA ALA A 731 -6.94 48.02 -35.84
C ALA A 731 -7.89 48.26 -37.01
N GLU A 732 -8.78 49.25 -36.84
CA GLU A 732 -9.88 49.56 -37.76
C GLU A 732 -9.45 50.15 -39.11
N THR A 733 -8.17 50.53 -39.28
CA THR A 733 -7.69 51.17 -40.52
C THR A 733 -6.24 50.77 -40.85
N PRO A 734 -5.94 50.22 -42.05
CA PRO A 734 -4.57 49.99 -42.48
C PRO A 734 -3.82 51.32 -42.75
N PRO A 735 -2.50 51.40 -42.52
CA PRO A 735 -1.71 52.64 -42.62
C PRO A 735 -1.36 53.04 -44.07
N GLY A 736 -2.17 52.66 -45.05
CA GLY A 736 -1.98 52.93 -46.48
C GLY A 736 -1.49 51.71 -47.29
N ASP A 737 -0.92 52.02 -48.46
CA ASP A 737 -0.33 51.09 -49.45
C ASP A 737 1.04 50.61 -48.96
N VAL A 738 1.04 49.61 -48.05
CA VAL A 738 2.23 49.09 -47.35
C VAL A 738 3.00 48.12 -48.23
N TRP A 739 2.31 47.25 -48.97
CA TRP A 739 2.91 46.18 -49.75
C TRP A 739 3.03 46.57 -51.22
N LYS A 740 4.17 46.24 -51.82
CA LYS A 740 4.53 46.59 -53.20
C LYS A 740 5.22 45.43 -53.89
N LEU A 741 4.85 45.21 -55.15
CA LEU A 741 5.50 44.24 -56.03
C LEU A 741 6.96 44.64 -56.27
N ALA A 742 7.88 43.77 -55.85
CA ALA A 742 9.31 43.94 -56.08
C ALA A 742 9.64 43.61 -57.54
N VAL A 743 10.04 44.63 -58.32
CA VAL A 743 10.52 44.44 -59.68
C VAL A 743 11.92 43.81 -59.63
N LYS A 744 12.05 42.60 -60.17
CA LYS A 744 13.29 41.83 -60.23
C LYS A 744 13.63 41.54 -61.70
N ASP A 745 14.88 41.79 -62.06
CA ASP A 745 15.40 41.58 -63.43
C ASP A 745 14.56 42.24 -64.54
N GLY A 746 13.90 43.36 -64.22
CA GLY A 746 13.03 44.13 -65.13
C GLY A 746 11.57 43.70 -65.17
N SER A 747 11.15 42.72 -64.36
CA SER A 747 9.77 42.20 -64.30
C SER A 747 9.23 42.12 -62.87
N ALA A 748 7.95 42.37 -62.66
CA ALA A 748 7.29 42.18 -61.36
C ALA A 748 6.77 40.74 -61.14
N VAL A 749 6.60 40.00 -62.24
CA VAL A 749 6.08 38.63 -62.27
C VAL A 749 6.85 37.81 -63.30
N ARG A 750 7.21 36.58 -62.96
CA ARG A 750 7.93 35.63 -63.82
C ARG A 750 7.14 34.32 -63.95
N CYS A 751 6.77 33.96 -65.16
CA CYS A 751 5.97 32.75 -65.40
C CYS A 751 6.78 31.55 -65.93
N MET A 752 6.32 30.35 -65.57
CA MET A 752 6.78 29.06 -66.10
C MET A 752 5.60 28.28 -66.71
N PRO A 753 5.66 27.88 -67.99
CA PRO A 753 6.72 28.21 -68.96
C PRO A 753 6.79 29.72 -69.25
N GLU A 754 7.97 30.20 -69.65
CA GLU A 754 8.23 31.63 -69.97
C GLU A 754 7.36 32.13 -71.14
N TYR A 755 6.94 31.23 -72.01
CA TYR A 755 5.97 31.46 -73.06
C TYR A 755 5.12 30.21 -73.29
N VAL A 756 3.89 30.41 -73.78
CA VAL A 756 3.02 29.32 -74.25
C VAL A 756 3.32 29.02 -75.71
N ASP A 757 3.60 27.76 -76.05
CA ASP A 757 3.67 27.34 -77.45
C ASP A 757 2.30 26.83 -77.94
N ARG A 758 1.76 27.49 -78.98
CA ARG A 758 0.44 27.19 -79.58
C ARG A 758 0.31 25.77 -80.13
N SER A 759 1.43 25.19 -80.56
CA SER A 759 1.51 23.82 -81.10
C SER A 759 1.54 22.80 -79.97
N LEU A 760 2.37 23.03 -78.94
CA LEU A 760 2.60 22.06 -77.86
C LEU A 760 1.48 22.02 -76.81
N ILE A 761 0.82 23.14 -76.52
CA ILE A 761 -0.16 23.23 -75.41
C ILE A 761 -1.33 22.24 -75.54
N ARG A 762 -1.70 21.85 -76.76
CA ARG A 762 -2.75 20.84 -77.03
C ARG A 762 -2.37 19.41 -76.63
N TYR A 763 -1.10 19.16 -76.32
CA TYR A 763 -0.55 17.82 -76.07
C TYR A 763 -0.06 17.61 -74.63
N TYR A 764 -0.23 18.59 -73.72
CA TYR A 764 0.15 18.47 -72.31
C TYR A 764 -0.92 17.71 -71.50
N PRO A 765 -0.68 16.44 -71.07
CA PRO A 765 -1.68 15.67 -70.33
C PRO A 765 -1.59 16.05 -68.84
N GLY A 766 -2.54 16.85 -68.36
CA GLY A 766 -2.56 17.36 -66.97
C GLY A 766 -3.17 18.75 -66.78
N GLY A 767 -3.58 19.41 -67.87
CA GLY A 767 -4.16 20.75 -67.88
C GLY A 767 -3.09 21.85 -67.97
N ASN A 768 -3.45 22.98 -68.58
CA ASN A 768 -2.50 24.05 -68.90
C ASN A 768 -2.24 24.92 -67.68
N LYS A 769 -1.35 24.46 -66.80
CA LYS A 769 -0.95 25.18 -65.59
C LYS A 769 0.26 26.07 -65.89
N ILE A 770 0.07 27.38 -65.83
CA ILE A 770 1.17 28.36 -65.86
C ILE A 770 1.41 28.83 -64.43
N TRP A 771 2.67 28.74 -64.00
CA TRP A 771 3.12 29.05 -62.64
C TRP A 771 3.81 30.40 -62.63
N CYS A 772 3.19 31.42 -62.06
CA CYS A 772 3.67 32.80 -62.10
C CYS A 772 4.16 33.24 -60.72
N GLU A 773 5.49 33.32 -60.59
CA GLU A 773 6.26 33.79 -59.44
C GLU A 773 6.18 35.32 -59.34
N PHE A 774 5.84 35.88 -58.19
CA PHE A 774 5.93 37.31 -57.90
C PHE A 774 6.36 37.55 -56.46
N THR A 775 7.02 38.68 -56.19
CA THR A 775 7.57 38.98 -54.86
C THR A 775 6.97 40.26 -54.29
N LEU A 776 6.51 40.20 -53.04
CA LEU A 776 6.07 41.37 -52.28
C LEU A 776 7.20 41.88 -51.38
N THR A 777 7.25 43.20 -51.26
CA THR A 777 8.14 43.96 -50.36
C THR A 777 7.33 45.04 -49.68
N THR A 778 7.72 45.46 -48.47
CA THR A 778 7.20 46.71 -47.88
C THR A 778 7.75 47.92 -48.63
N GLY A 779 6.96 48.99 -48.74
CA GLY A 779 7.41 50.25 -49.34
C GLY A 779 8.65 50.84 -48.65
N SER A 780 9.51 51.50 -49.44
CA SER A 780 10.83 52.03 -49.03
C SER A 780 10.81 52.95 -47.81
N ASP A 781 9.70 53.62 -47.59
CA ASP A 781 9.56 54.70 -46.61
C ASP A 781 9.07 54.17 -45.25
N SER A 782 8.79 52.86 -45.16
CA SER A 782 8.35 52.18 -43.95
C SER A 782 9.54 51.85 -43.03
N SER A 783 9.82 52.74 -42.08
CA SER A 783 10.66 52.41 -40.91
C SER A 783 9.99 51.43 -39.94
N THR A 784 8.68 51.20 -40.10
CA THR A 784 7.92 50.18 -39.37
C THR A 784 8.21 48.78 -39.95
N PRO A 785 8.65 47.80 -39.13
CA PRO A 785 8.73 46.41 -39.55
C PRO A 785 7.32 45.81 -39.59
N TYR A 786 6.82 45.50 -40.78
CA TYR A 786 5.59 44.73 -40.95
C TYR A 786 5.91 43.25 -41.21
N VAL A 787 5.08 42.37 -40.66
CA VAL A 787 5.09 40.94 -40.94
C VAL A 787 3.80 40.55 -41.66
N LEU A 788 3.94 39.74 -42.69
CA LEU A 788 2.83 39.14 -43.43
C LEU A 788 2.20 38.01 -42.60
N LEU A 789 0.87 37.94 -42.54
CA LEU A 789 0.16 36.89 -41.80
C LEU A 789 -0.70 36.00 -42.71
N ASP A 790 -1.32 36.57 -43.73
CA ASP A 790 -2.19 35.84 -44.65
C ASP A 790 -2.24 36.54 -46.02
N VAL A 791 -2.37 35.74 -47.08
CA VAL A 791 -2.65 36.25 -48.44
C VAL A 791 -3.69 35.37 -49.12
N GLN A 792 -4.87 35.94 -49.33
CA GLN A 792 -6.00 35.33 -50.01
C GLN A 792 -6.18 35.93 -51.41
N LYS A 793 -6.96 35.25 -52.26
CA LYS A 793 -7.32 35.73 -53.60
C LYS A 793 -8.66 36.47 -53.56
N ASP A 794 -8.73 37.69 -54.07
CA ASP A 794 -9.97 38.49 -54.03
C ASP A 794 -10.90 38.20 -55.22
N GLY A 795 -11.41 36.97 -55.28
CA GLY A 795 -12.24 36.50 -56.40
C GLY A 795 -11.40 35.92 -57.55
N GLU A 796 -11.61 36.39 -58.78
CA GLU A 796 -11.01 35.82 -59.98
C GLU A 796 -9.99 36.74 -60.67
N CYS A 797 -9.07 36.16 -61.45
CA CYS A 797 -8.13 36.95 -62.24
C CYS A 797 -8.82 37.42 -63.52
N ILE A 798 -8.96 38.73 -63.67
CA ILE A 798 -9.67 39.32 -64.81
C ILE A 798 -8.71 39.39 -66.00
N PRO A 799 -9.01 38.76 -67.15
CA PRO A 799 -8.22 38.92 -68.36
C PRO A 799 -8.37 40.34 -68.90
N THR A 800 -7.26 41.00 -69.24
CA THR A 800 -7.25 42.40 -69.71
C THR A 800 -7.16 42.54 -71.22
N ASN A 801 -6.76 41.49 -71.95
CA ASN A 801 -6.57 41.50 -73.40
C ASN A 801 -7.30 40.38 -74.15
N LEU A 802 -8.21 39.64 -73.49
CA LEU A 802 -8.95 38.51 -74.06
C LEU A 802 -10.46 38.80 -74.07
N THR A 803 -11.13 38.49 -75.18
CA THR A 803 -12.58 38.67 -75.37
C THR A 803 -13.39 37.38 -75.17
N LYS A 804 -12.73 36.31 -74.74
CA LYS A 804 -13.28 34.96 -74.58
C LYS A 804 -12.62 34.29 -73.38
N ASP A 805 -13.39 33.55 -72.61
CA ASP A 805 -12.91 32.84 -71.42
C ASP A 805 -12.04 31.64 -71.81
N TYR A 806 -10.74 31.89 -71.94
CA TYR A 806 -9.70 30.87 -72.05
C TYR A 806 -9.26 30.32 -70.70
N PHE A 807 -9.73 30.92 -69.61
CA PHE A 807 -9.25 30.76 -68.24
C PHE A 807 -10.30 30.02 -67.42
N GLU A 808 -9.94 28.86 -66.86
CA GLU A 808 -10.87 28.01 -66.11
C GLU A 808 -10.91 28.38 -64.62
N SER A 809 -9.76 28.80 -64.07
CA SER A 809 -9.57 29.18 -62.67
C SER A 809 -8.11 29.57 -62.43
N SER A 810 -7.85 30.25 -61.31
CA SER A 810 -6.52 30.27 -60.71
C SER A 810 -6.56 30.04 -59.20
N SER A 811 -5.52 29.38 -58.71
CA SER A 811 -5.27 29.08 -57.30
C SER A 811 -3.90 29.62 -56.90
N ILE A 812 -3.82 30.26 -55.74
CA ILE A 812 -2.54 30.66 -55.14
C ILE A 812 -1.84 29.39 -54.64
N PHE A 813 -0.52 29.34 -54.80
CA PHE A 813 0.33 28.29 -54.25
C PHE A 813 1.63 28.89 -53.70
N GLY A 814 1.50 29.73 -52.67
CA GLY A 814 2.62 30.14 -51.83
C GLY A 814 2.76 29.23 -50.62
N ASN A 815 3.76 29.50 -49.78
CA ASN A 815 3.70 29.04 -48.39
C ASN A 815 2.46 29.67 -47.73
N GLN A 816 1.43 28.86 -47.46
CA GLN A 816 0.46 29.23 -46.42
C GLN A 816 1.24 29.50 -45.15
N ILE A 817 0.95 30.60 -44.45
CA ILE A 817 1.83 31.11 -43.41
C ILE A 817 1.60 30.30 -42.13
N LEU A 818 2.37 29.21 -41.99
CA LEU A 818 2.41 28.31 -40.83
C LEU A 818 3.08 28.95 -39.59
N SER A 819 3.15 30.28 -39.52
CA SER A 819 3.89 31.04 -38.51
C SER A 819 2.95 31.98 -37.78
N SER A 820 2.76 31.72 -36.48
CA SER A 820 2.09 32.62 -35.53
C SER A 820 2.78 33.97 -35.39
N GLU A 821 4.07 34.10 -35.74
CA GLU A 821 4.80 35.36 -35.72
C GLU A 821 4.73 36.14 -37.05
N GLY A 822 4.22 35.52 -38.12
CA GLY A 822 4.22 36.02 -39.49
C GLY A 822 5.52 35.77 -40.26
N VAL A 823 5.63 36.40 -41.43
CA VAL A 823 6.80 36.35 -42.34
C VAL A 823 7.29 37.76 -42.66
N GLU A 824 8.60 38.00 -42.56
CA GLU A 824 9.22 39.28 -42.92
C GLU A 824 9.40 39.43 -44.45
N PRO A 825 9.29 40.65 -45.01
CA PRO A 825 9.61 40.91 -46.42
C PRO A 825 11.12 40.74 -46.70
N PRO A 826 11.53 40.36 -47.93
CA PRO A 826 10.69 40.07 -49.10
C PRO A 826 10.11 38.64 -49.08
N PHE A 827 8.90 38.50 -49.62
CA PHE A 827 8.16 37.24 -49.67
C PHE A 827 7.72 36.91 -51.10
N THR A 828 7.90 35.66 -51.53
CA THR A 828 7.60 35.21 -52.90
C THR A 828 6.34 34.33 -52.93
N LEU A 829 5.41 34.69 -53.80
CA LEU A 829 4.19 33.93 -54.13
C LEU A 829 4.31 33.27 -55.50
N TYR A 830 3.56 32.18 -55.67
CA TYR A 830 3.28 31.59 -56.98
C TYR A 830 1.77 31.58 -57.21
N SER A 831 1.34 32.04 -58.38
CA SER A 831 -0.04 31.92 -58.86
C SER A 831 -0.12 30.82 -59.92
N ILE A 832 -1.03 29.86 -59.76
CA ILE A 832 -1.28 28.83 -60.77
C ILE A 832 -2.48 29.27 -61.60
N LEU A 833 -2.25 29.67 -62.85
CA LEU A 833 -3.30 29.96 -63.82
C LEU A 833 -3.63 28.69 -64.63
N LYS A 834 -4.92 28.34 -64.77
CA LYS A 834 -5.38 27.20 -65.61
C LYS A 834 -6.12 27.69 -66.85
N PHE A 835 -5.83 27.06 -68.00
CA PHE A 835 -6.41 27.43 -69.29
C PHE A 835 -7.01 26.24 -70.05
N ASP A 836 -8.08 26.49 -70.82
CA ASP A 836 -8.53 25.55 -71.87
C ASP A 836 -7.53 25.55 -73.04
N ALA A 837 -7.10 24.35 -73.45
CA ALA A 837 -6.14 24.16 -74.54
C ALA A 837 -6.73 24.40 -75.93
N GLN A 838 -8.05 24.28 -76.07
CA GLN A 838 -8.61 23.83 -77.35
C GLN A 838 -8.63 24.92 -78.43
N THR A 839 -8.76 26.21 -78.08
CA THR A 839 -9.06 27.26 -79.08
C THR A 839 -8.28 28.59 -78.98
N ILE A 840 -7.00 28.58 -78.58
CA ILE A 840 -6.14 29.78 -78.69
C ILE A 840 -6.13 30.30 -80.14
N GLU A 841 -6.56 31.54 -80.33
CA GLU A 841 -6.63 32.16 -81.66
C GLU A 841 -5.25 32.62 -82.17
N ARG A 842 -5.09 32.69 -83.50
CA ARG A 842 -3.80 33.03 -84.15
C ARG A 842 -3.36 34.49 -83.95
N ASN A 843 -4.25 35.36 -83.46
CA ASN A 843 -4.03 36.76 -83.13
C ASN A 843 -3.43 36.97 -81.71
N ILE A 844 -3.65 36.06 -80.75
CA ILE A 844 -3.22 36.23 -79.35
C ILE A 844 -1.69 36.06 -79.25
N THR A 845 -0.96 37.17 -79.14
CA THR A 845 0.51 37.19 -78.97
C THR A 845 0.96 37.07 -77.52
N GLU A 846 0.08 37.35 -76.57
CA GLU A 846 0.31 37.25 -75.13
C GLU A 846 -1.03 37.13 -74.39
N PHE A 847 -1.02 36.48 -73.23
CA PHE A 847 -2.13 36.46 -72.30
C PHE A 847 -1.85 37.43 -71.15
N ALA A 848 -2.76 38.38 -70.89
CA ALA A 848 -2.61 39.35 -69.81
C ALA A 848 -3.78 39.28 -68.82
N PHE A 849 -3.47 39.27 -67.51
CA PHE A 849 -4.44 39.15 -66.41
C PHE A 849 -4.11 40.14 -65.29
N VAL A 850 -5.15 40.64 -64.62
CA VAL A 850 -5.01 41.27 -63.30
C VAL A 850 -5.63 40.35 -62.26
N CYS A 851 -4.79 39.84 -61.36
CA CYS A 851 -5.18 39.02 -60.24
C CYS A 851 -5.18 39.89 -58.96
N PRO A 852 -6.32 40.10 -58.28
CA PRO A 852 -6.36 40.79 -57.00
C PRO A 852 -6.06 39.85 -55.82
N TYR A 853 -5.26 40.32 -54.87
CA TYR A 853 -4.87 39.57 -53.67
C TYR A 853 -5.17 40.39 -52.41
N ARG A 854 -5.89 39.79 -51.46
CA ARG A 854 -6.10 40.34 -50.12
C ARG A 854 -4.91 39.97 -49.24
N ILE A 855 -4.15 40.96 -48.80
CA ILE A 855 -2.98 40.83 -47.95
C ILE A 855 -3.34 41.28 -46.54
N ARG A 856 -3.22 40.39 -45.55
CA ARG A 856 -3.33 40.73 -44.12
C ARG A 856 -1.98 40.61 -43.45
N PHE A 857 -1.66 41.63 -42.67
CA PHE A 857 -0.34 41.84 -42.09
C PHE A 857 -0.47 42.49 -40.72
N ALA A 858 0.61 42.44 -39.95
CA ALA A 858 0.71 43.11 -38.66
C ALA A 858 2.00 43.93 -38.55
N ASN A 859 1.94 44.97 -37.73
CA ASN A 859 3.14 45.65 -37.25
C ASN A 859 3.87 44.71 -36.28
N LYS A 860 5.12 44.33 -36.59
CA LYS A 860 5.91 43.37 -35.80
C LYS A 860 6.14 43.84 -34.36
N ASN A 861 6.25 45.16 -34.16
CA ASN A 861 6.58 45.76 -32.87
C ASN A 861 5.35 45.92 -31.96
N THR A 862 4.19 46.29 -32.52
CA THR A 862 2.96 46.49 -31.73
C THR A 862 2.02 45.29 -31.73
N LYS A 863 2.28 44.28 -32.59
CA LYS A 863 1.38 43.15 -32.92
C LYS A 863 -0.06 43.61 -33.17
N THR A 864 -0.19 44.76 -33.82
CA THR A 864 -1.45 45.26 -34.35
C THR A 864 -1.66 44.66 -35.73
N VAL A 865 -2.75 43.91 -35.92
CA VAL A 865 -3.24 43.44 -37.22
C VAL A 865 -4.05 44.55 -37.88
N TYR A 866 -3.82 44.74 -39.17
CA TYR A 866 -4.64 45.59 -40.02
C TYR A 866 -5.55 44.73 -40.90
N ASP A 867 -6.69 45.27 -41.30
CA ASP A 867 -7.55 44.58 -42.25
C ASP A 867 -6.94 44.54 -43.67
N TYR A 868 -7.52 43.72 -44.54
CA TYR A 868 -6.92 43.33 -45.82
C TYR A 868 -6.63 44.51 -46.78
N GLU A 869 -5.37 44.61 -47.20
CA GLU A 869 -4.90 45.45 -48.29
C GLU A 869 -5.03 44.71 -49.64
N ILE A 870 -5.58 45.34 -50.68
CA ILE A 870 -5.83 44.67 -51.97
C ILE A 870 -4.70 45.01 -52.98
N GLN A 871 -3.74 44.10 -53.14
CA GLN A 871 -2.70 44.22 -54.17
C GLN A 871 -3.21 43.62 -55.48
N ASN A 872 -3.38 44.47 -56.49
CA ASN A 872 -3.56 44.04 -57.88
C ASN A 872 -2.22 43.64 -58.50
N VAL A 873 -2.12 42.40 -59.00
CA VAL A 873 -0.91 41.85 -59.66
C VAL A 873 -1.20 41.64 -61.14
N SER A 874 -0.46 42.35 -62.00
CA SER A 874 -0.55 42.20 -63.45
C SER A 874 0.40 41.09 -63.92
N ILE A 875 -0.16 40.07 -64.58
CA ILE A 875 0.55 38.89 -65.07
C ILE A 875 0.45 38.87 -66.60
N ILE A 876 1.60 38.79 -67.29
CA ILE A 876 1.67 38.73 -68.76
C ILE A 876 2.48 37.50 -69.17
N VAL A 877 1.93 36.68 -70.08
CA VAL A 877 2.58 35.47 -70.60
C VAL A 877 2.60 35.48 -72.13
N PRO A 878 3.76 35.64 -72.80
CA PRO A 878 3.83 35.66 -74.25
C PRO A 878 3.49 34.30 -74.88
N VAL A 879 3.04 34.33 -76.14
CA VAL A 879 2.59 33.17 -76.91
C VAL A 879 3.43 33.05 -78.19
N LYS A 880 4.00 31.86 -78.45
CA LYS A 880 4.86 31.55 -79.61
C LYS A 880 4.35 30.28 -80.33
N GLY A 881 5.01 29.90 -81.42
CA GLY A 881 4.77 28.61 -82.10
C GLY A 881 3.97 28.72 -83.40
N GLY A 882 4.52 28.09 -84.45
CA GLY A 882 3.99 28.03 -85.80
C GLY A 882 5.10 27.62 -86.78
N ASP A 883 4.90 26.52 -87.50
CA ASP A 883 5.75 25.96 -88.56
C ASP A 883 7.21 25.60 -88.18
N ALA A 884 7.45 24.31 -87.89
CA ALA A 884 8.78 23.74 -87.70
C ALA A 884 8.99 22.51 -88.62
N ALA A 885 9.80 22.67 -89.66
CA ALA A 885 10.30 21.54 -90.45
C ALA A 885 11.49 20.88 -89.74
N LEU A 886 11.65 19.56 -89.88
CA LEU A 886 12.73 18.82 -89.23
C LEU A 886 14.11 19.18 -89.80
N ASP A 887 15.08 19.43 -88.91
CA ASP A 887 16.47 19.69 -89.29
C ASP A 887 17.14 18.44 -89.88
N THR A 888 17.78 18.61 -91.04
CA THR A 888 18.63 17.61 -91.70
C THR A 888 19.79 17.10 -90.83
N GLY A 889 20.31 17.91 -89.90
CA GLY A 889 21.33 17.50 -88.94
C GLY A 889 20.87 16.34 -88.04
N LEU A 890 19.57 16.27 -87.76
CA LEU A 890 18.94 15.26 -86.91
C LEU A 890 18.89 13.88 -87.59
N HIS A 891 18.56 13.84 -88.89
CA HIS A 891 18.41 12.59 -89.66
C HIS A 891 19.75 11.82 -89.75
N ASN A 892 20.85 12.54 -89.95
CA ASN A 892 22.20 11.96 -90.00
C ASN A 892 22.61 11.24 -88.71
N GLN A 893 22.10 11.66 -87.53
CA GLN A 893 22.39 10.99 -86.26
C GLN A 893 21.69 9.62 -86.16
N VAL A 894 20.49 9.48 -86.71
CA VAL A 894 19.69 8.25 -86.66
C VAL A 894 20.36 7.11 -87.46
N GLU A 895 20.80 7.41 -88.68
CA GLU A 895 21.49 6.43 -89.54
C GLU A 895 22.86 6.01 -88.98
N HIS A 896 23.59 6.92 -88.31
CA HIS A 896 24.85 6.56 -87.64
C HIS A 896 24.64 5.55 -86.49
N ILE A 897 23.54 5.69 -85.74
CA ILE A 897 23.18 4.77 -84.67
C ILE A 897 22.76 3.41 -85.26
N LYS A 898 21.90 3.37 -86.29
CA LYS A 898 21.57 2.13 -87.03
C LYS A 898 22.82 1.39 -87.53
N ALA A 899 23.77 2.10 -88.13
CA ALA A 899 25.01 1.52 -88.65
C ALA A 899 25.92 0.94 -87.53
N THR A 900 25.84 1.51 -86.32
CA THR A 900 26.54 1.01 -85.13
C THR A 900 25.84 -0.22 -84.57
N LEU A 901 24.52 -0.16 -84.41
CA LEU A 901 23.68 -1.27 -83.93
C LEU A 901 23.83 -2.53 -84.79
N LYS A 902 23.87 -2.40 -86.13
CA LYS A 902 24.06 -3.54 -87.04
C LYS A 902 25.39 -4.30 -86.85
N ARG A 903 26.42 -3.66 -86.29
CA ARG A 903 27.70 -4.33 -85.95
C ARG A 903 27.65 -5.11 -84.63
N SER A 904 26.61 -4.91 -83.82
CA SER A 904 26.50 -5.47 -82.46
C SER A 904 25.81 -6.84 -82.38
N LYS A 905 25.40 -7.42 -83.51
CA LYS A 905 24.70 -8.74 -83.58
C LYS A 905 25.51 -9.95 -83.08
N TRP A 906 26.80 -9.81 -82.84
CA TRP A 906 27.60 -10.85 -82.19
C TRP A 906 27.20 -11.10 -80.72
N ILE A 907 26.53 -10.13 -80.08
CA ILE A 907 26.06 -10.23 -78.69
C ILE A 907 25.03 -11.35 -78.52
N ASP A 908 24.12 -11.51 -79.50
CA ASP A 908 23.06 -12.51 -79.47
C ASP A 908 23.65 -13.94 -79.41
N SER A 909 24.64 -14.19 -80.26
CA SER A 909 25.37 -15.47 -80.30
C SER A 909 26.16 -15.79 -79.03
N VAL A 910 26.42 -14.80 -78.17
CA VAL A 910 27.07 -15.03 -76.87
C VAL A 910 26.04 -15.37 -75.78
N ASP A 911 24.84 -14.79 -75.83
CA ASP A 911 23.76 -15.13 -74.89
C ASP A 911 23.23 -16.56 -75.13
N ASP A 912 23.18 -17.00 -76.40
CA ASP A 912 22.96 -18.42 -76.76
C ASP A 912 23.99 -19.35 -76.10
N VAL A 913 25.28 -19.03 -76.22
CA VAL A 913 26.38 -19.84 -75.64
C VAL A 913 26.32 -19.84 -74.12
N LEU A 914 26.06 -18.70 -73.49
CA LEU A 914 25.89 -18.59 -72.04
C LEU A 914 24.64 -19.33 -71.55
N THR A 915 23.59 -19.41 -72.35
CA THR A 915 22.39 -20.21 -72.08
C THR A 915 22.68 -21.71 -72.14
N ILE A 916 23.49 -22.17 -73.11
CA ILE A 916 23.99 -23.57 -73.15
C ILE A 916 24.80 -23.89 -71.89
N PHE A 917 25.71 -23.02 -71.46
CA PHE A 917 26.48 -23.23 -70.24
C PHE A 917 25.62 -23.18 -68.96
N ARG A 918 24.66 -22.26 -68.85
CA ARG A 918 23.69 -22.22 -67.74
C ARG A 918 22.89 -23.53 -67.66
N ASN A 919 22.43 -24.06 -68.79
CA ASN A 919 21.71 -25.34 -68.84
C ASN A 919 22.60 -26.53 -68.43
N LEU A 920 23.86 -26.58 -68.89
CA LEU A 920 24.83 -27.59 -68.46
C LEU A 920 25.08 -27.54 -66.94
N CYS A 921 25.22 -26.34 -66.38
CA CYS A 921 25.41 -26.13 -64.94
C CYS A 921 24.17 -26.44 -64.09
N ASN A 922 22.96 -26.29 -64.65
CA ASN A 922 21.73 -26.72 -63.99
C ASN A 922 21.65 -28.25 -63.94
N VAL A 923 22.01 -28.95 -65.02
CA VAL A 923 22.12 -30.42 -65.03
C VAL A 923 23.15 -30.92 -64.01
N LEU A 924 24.34 -30.30 -63.95
CA LEU A 924 25.38 -30.67 -62.98
C LEU A 924 24.92 -30.46 -61.52
N ASN A 925 24.24 -29.35 -61.21
CA ASN A 925 23.63 -29.15 -59.88
C ASN A 925 22.57 -30.23 -59.56
N SER A 926 21.74 -30.63 -60.53
CA SER A 926 20.75 -31.70 -60.32
C SER A 926 21.42 -33.03 -59.97
N VAL A 927 22.54 -33.37 -60.60
CA VAL A 927 23.32 -34.59 -60.27
C VAL A 927 23.87 -34.52 -58.83
N VAL A 928 24.37 -33.37 -58.38
CA VAL A 928 24.88 -33.19 -57.01
C VAL A 928 23.75 -33.26 -55.96
N ILE A 929 22.56 -32.77 -56.27
CA ILE A 929 21.38 -32.91 -55.40
C ILE A 929 20.99 -34.40 -55.27
N ILE A 930 21.02 -35.15 -56.38
CA ILE A 930 20.74 -36.60 -56.37
C ILE A 930 21.80 -37.37 -55.57
N SER A 931 23.10 -37.09 -55.73
CA SER A 931 24.14 -37.80 -54.97
C SER A 931 24.07 -37.51 -53.46
N ASN A 932 23.73 -36.28 -53.07
CA ASN A 932 23.50 -35.95 -51.66
C ASN A 932 22.23 -36.62 -51.10
N GLY A 933 21.17 -36.78 -51.90
CA GLY A 933 19.99 -37.57 -51.53
C GLY A 933 20.30 -39.05 -51.30
N VAL A 934 21.15 -39.65 -52.14
CA VAL A 934 21.61 -41.04 -51.98
C VAL A 934 22.47 -41.21 -50.71
N LEU A 935 23.36 -40.25 -50.41
CA LEU A 935 24.12 -40.26 -49.15
C LEU A 935 23.20 -40.10 -47.92
N GLY A 936 22.15 -39.28 -48.00
CA GLY A 936 21.13 -39.15 -46.96
C GLY A 936 20.37 -40.46 -46.70
N LEU A 937 20.02 -41.22 -47.76
CA LEU A 937 19.41 -42.54 -47.65
C LEU A 937 20.34 -43.59 -47.02
N LEU A 938 21.65 -43.54 -47.32
CA LEU A 938 22.63 -44.43 -46.70
C LEU A 938 22.83 -44.13 -45.20
N GLY A 939 22.74 -42.85 -44.79
CA GLY A 939 22.81 -42.45 -43.38
C GLY A 939 21.72 -43.04 -42.49
N LEU A 940 20.56 -43.42 -43.06
CA LEU A 940 19.47 -44.07 -42.33
C LEU A 940 19.72 -45.56 -42.02
N MET A 941 20.74 -46.18 -42.63
CA MET A 941 20.99 -47.63 -42.45
C MET A 941 21.91 -47.97 -41.27
N ASP A 942 22.55 -47.00 -40.61
CA ASP A 942 23.52 -47.26 -39.52
C ASP A 942 22.85 -47.80 -38.22
N TRP A 943 21.51 -47.88 -38.18
CA TRP A 943 20.74 -48.55 -37.12
C TRP A 943 20.73 -50.10 -37.25
N LEU A 944 20.97 -50.66 -38.45
CA LEU A 944 20.96 -52.10 -38.70
C LEU A 944 22.37 -52.69 -38.63
N ASN A 945 22.75 -53.14 -37.44
CA ASN A 945 24.09 -53.62 -37.11
C ASN A 945 24.40 -55.03 -37.65
N ILE A 946 24.46 -55.19 -38.98
CA ILE A 946 24.74 -56.44 -39.69
C ILE A 946 26.25 -56.55 -40.03
N PRO A 947 27.00 -57.52 -39.48
CA PRO A 947 28.42 -57.71 -39.77
C PRO A 947 28.66 -58.08 -41.25
N GLY A 948 29.24 -57.15 -42.01
CA GLY A 948 29.58 -57.31 -43.43
C GLY A 948 29.39 -56.04 -44.24
N VAL A 949 28.28 -55.32 -44.02
CA VAL A 949 27.91 -54.12 -44.79
C VAL A 949 28.92 -52.96 -44.58
N LYS A 950 29.54 -52.87 -43.39
CA LYS A 950 30.54 -51.83 -43.09
C LYS A 950 31.84 -51.93 -43.89
N GLN A 951 32.19 -53.08 -44.47
CA GLN A 951 33.38 -53.19 -45.33
C GLN A 951 33.12 -52.81 -46.79
N SER A 952 31.90 -53.02 -47.32
CA SER A 952 31.57 -52.60 -48.68
C SER A 952 31.30 -51.10 -48.80
N LEU A 953 30.65 -50.49 -47.81
CA LEU A 953 30.40 -49.04 -47.80
C LEU A 953 31.68 -48.19 -47.71
N GLY A 954 32.70 -48.66 -46.99
CA GLY A 954 33.99 -47.95 -46.89
C GLY A 954 34.70 -47.76 -48.25
N ALA A 955 34.53 -48.70 -49.17
CA ALA A 955 35.09 -48.60 -50.52
C ALA A 955 34.35 -47.56 -51.40
N VAL A 956 33.05 -47.36 -51.16
CA VAL A 956 32.23 -46.36 -51.89
C VAL A 956 32.56 -44.95 -51.40
N GLY A 957 32.71 -44.75 -50.09
CA GLY A 957 33.08 -43.44 -49.52
C GLY A 957 34.40 -42.90 -50.10
N ALA A 958 35.44 -43.74 -50.13
CA ALA A 958 36.75 -43.36 -50.68
C ALA A 958 36.70 -42.95 -52.17
N TYR A 959 35.82 -43.55 -52.97
CA TYR A 959 35.63 -43.15 -54.38
C TYR A 959 34.89 -41.81 -54.54
N VAL A 960 33.95 -41.50 -53.64
CA VAL A 960 33.22 -40.22 -53.65
C VAL A 960 34.11 -39.06 -53.21
N GLU A 961 34.97 -39.25 -52.21
CA GLU A 961 35.93 -38.23 -51.78
C GLU A 961 37.00 -37.98 -52.86
N ALA A 962 37.56 -39.03 -53.47
CA ALA A 962 38.54 -38.89 -54.56
C ALA A 962 37.96 -38.18 -55.81
N GLY A 963 36.65 -38.29 -56.06
CA GLY A 963 35.99 -37.57 -57.16
C GLY A 963 35.75 -36.07 -56.89
N ARG A 964 35.73 -35.66 -55.62
CA ARG A 964 35.35 -34.31 -55.18
C ARG A 964 36.45 -33.26 -55.43
N ASP A 965 37.71 -33.64 -55.24
CA ASP A 965 38.88 -32.77 -55.43
C ASP A 965 39.43 -32.82 -56.88
N GLY A 966 38.79 -33.59 -57.76
CA GLY A 966 39.15 -33.70 -59.18
C GLY A 966 38.48 -32.67 -60.09
N VAL A 967 38.49 -32.96 -61.40
CA VAL A 967 37.94 -32.10 -62.48
C VAL A 967 36.48 -31.67 -62.24
N PHE A 968 35.70 -32.50 -61.54
CA PHE A 968 34.32 -32.17 -61.16
C PHE A 968 34.23 -30.97 -60.19
N GLY A 969 35.17 -30.85 -59.25
CA GLY A 969 35.26 -29.70 -58.34
C GLY A 969 35.50 -28.39 -59.12
N THR A 970 36.47 -28.39 -60.04
CA THR A 970 36.78 -27.23 -60.88
C THR A 970 35.62 -26.85 -61.81
N LEU A 971 34.90 -27.83 -62.36
CA LEU A 971 33.69 -27.58 -63.16
C LEU A 971 32.56 -26.98 -62.32
N MET A 972 32.34 -27.48 -61.10
CA MET A 972 31.35 -26.92 -60.18
C MET A 972 31.70 -25.49 -59.75
N GLU A 973 32.97 -25.18 -59.52
CA GLU A 973 33.40 -23.78 -59.30
C GLU A 973 33.11 -22.90 -60.52
N GLY A 974 33.45 -23.34 -61.73
CA GLY A 974 33.11 -22.63 -62.97
C GLY A 974 31.61 -22.37 -63.11
N CYS A 975 30.77 -23.33 -62.74
CA CYS A 975 29.32 -23.18 -62.72
C CYS A 975 28.81 -22.16 -61.68
N LEU A 976 29.54 -21.92 -60.58
CA LEU A 976 29.19 -20.85 -59.62
C LEU A 976 29.51 -19.45 -60.16
N TYR A 977 30.49 -19.31 -61.06
CA TYR A 977 30.72 -18.05 -61.79
C TYR A 977 29.69 -17.83 -62.90
N ILE A 978 29.38 -18.87 -63.68
CA ILE A 978 28.38 -18.80 -64.78
C ILE A 978 26.95 -18.59 -64.26
N SER A 979 26.67 -18.94 -62.99
CA SER A 979 25.43 -18.60 -62.29
C SER A 979 25.53 -17.35 -61.39
N CYS A 980 26.65 -16.63 -61.42
CA CYS A 980 26.92 -15.44 -60.62
C CYS A 980 26.70 -15.59 -59.10
N LYS A 981 26.92 -16.80 -58.56
CA LYS A 981 26.70 -17.17 -57.16
C LYS A 981 27.97 -17.16 -56.28
N LYS A 982 29.15 -17.17 -56.88
CA LYS A 982 30.45 -17.03 -56.19
C LYS A 982 31.16 -15.79 -56.72
N ASN A 983 31.79 -15.01 -55.84
CA ASN A 983 32.46 -13.76 -56.23
C ASN A 983 33.98 -13.99 -56.40
N TRP A 984 34.66 -13.11 -57.14
CA TRP A 984 36.07 -13.32 -57.49
C TRP A 984 37.05 -13.23 -56.31
N LEU A 985 36.68 -12.57 -55.20
CA LEU A 985 37.49 -12.50 -53.98
C LEU A 985 37.58 -13.88 -53.31
N ASP A 986 36.55 -14.72 -53.47
CA ASP A 986 36.47 -16.08 -52.91
C ASP A 986 37.46 -17.08 -53.54
N ILE A 987 38.21 -16.67 -54.57
CA ILE A 987 39.29 -17.45 -55.20
C ILE A 987 40.69 -17.07 -54.67
N VAL A 988 40.85 -15.95 -53.97
CA VAL A 988 42.18 -15.48 -53.55
C VAL A 988 42.55 -16.04 -52.17
N PRO A 989 43.49 -17.00 -52.04
CA PRO A 989 43.85 -17.55 -50.73
C PRO A 989 44.42 -16.47 -49.80
N GLU A 990 43.94 -16.46 -48.55
CA GLU A 990 43.94 -15.29 -47.65
C GLU A 990 45.32 -14.69 -47.31
N GLY A 991 46.40 -15.44 -47.54
CA GLY A 991 47.74 -15.16 -47.01
C GLY A 991 48.46 -13.91 -47.56
N LYS A 992 47.98 -13.26 -48.64
CA LYS A 992 48.68 -12.08 -49.21
C LYS A 992 47.80 -10.85 -49.52
N LEU A 993 46.54 -11.01 -49.95
CA LEU A 993 45.69 -9.86 -50.32
C LEU A 993 45.09 -9.13 -49.11
N SER A 994 44.91 -9.82 -47.98
CA SER A 994 44.33 -9.30 -46.73
C SER A 994 45.07 -8.08 -46.16
N SER A 995 46.39 -7.97 -46.40
CA SER A 995 47.19 -6.79 -45.97
C SER A 995 46.85 -5.51 -46.75
N LYS A 996 46.50 -5.62 -48.04
CA LYS A 996 46.04 -4.50 -48.87
C LYS A 996 44.54 -4.22 -48.64
N LEU A 997 43.72 -5.25 -48.50
CA LEU A 997 42.29 -5.07 -48.19
C LEU A 997 42.03 -4.51 -46.78
N LYS A 998 42.92 -4.75 -45.81
CA LYS A 998 42.90 -4.03 -44.52
C LYS A 998 43.05 -2.51 -44.67
N LYS A 999 43.77 -2.02 -45.70
CA LYS A 999 43.82 -0.58 -46.03
C LYS A 999 42.52 -0.07 -46.66
N LEU A 1000 41.77 -0.91 -47.37
CA LEU A 1000 40.42 -0.55 -47.84
C LEU A 1000 39.42 -0.50 -46.68
N LYS A 1001 39.49 -1.45 -45.74
CA LYS A 1001 38.69 -1.38 -44.51
C LYS A 1001 39.03 -0.14 -43.67
N SER A 1002 40.31 0.22 -43.50
CA SER A 1002 40.67 1.45 -42.79
C SER A 1002 40.26 2.73 -43.54
N PHE A 1003 40.21 2.71 -44.87
CA PHE A 1003 39.65 3.82 -45.65
C PHE A 1003 38.14 3.97 -45.39
N GLY A 1004 37.41 2.85 -45.35
CA GLY A 1004 35.99 2.80 -45.01
C GLY A 1004 35.69 3.25 -43.57
N THR A 1005 36.52 2.90 -42.58
CA THR A 1005 36.34 3.41 -41.20
C THR A 1005 36.74 4.87 -41.09
N SER A 1006 37.86 5.31 -41.69
CA SER A 1006 38.25 6.73 -41.66
C SER A 1006 37.24 7.64 -42.38
N TRP A 1007 36.52 7.14 -43.39
CA TRP A 1007 35.46 7.90 -44.06
C TRP A 1007 34.20 7.97 -43.19
N ALA A 1008 33.86 6.91 -42.45
CA ALA A 1008 32.80 6.93 -41.44
C ALA A 1008 33.15 7.87 -40.27
N GLU A 1009 34.38 7.81 -39.73
CA GLU A 1009 34.88 8.70 -38.68
C GLU A 1009 35.00 10.17 -39.12
N ALA A 1010 35.14 10.43 -40.43
CA ALA A 1010 35.17 11.78 -41.00
C ALA A 1010 33.79 12.33 -41.38
N THR A 1011 32.75 11.48 -41.49
CA THR A 1011 31.37 11.88 -41.79
C THR A 1011 30.46 11.88 -40.57
N ALA A 1012 30.69 10.98 -39.60
CA ALA A 1012 30.16 11.06 -38.25
C ALA A 1012 30.92 12.15 -37.45
N GLY A 1013 30.51 13.40 -37.64
CA GLY A 1013 31.14 14.58 -37.02
C GLY A 1013 31.33 14.44 -35.50
N ARG A 1014 32.47 14.92 -35.01
CA ARG A 1014 33.01 14.67 -33.65
C ARG A 1014 32.29 15.43 -32.51
N GLY A 1015 30.96 15.48 -32.56
CA GLY A 1015 30.09 16.23 -31.66
C GLY A 1015 28.70 15.59 -31.43
N SER A 1016 28.53 14.29 -31.71
CA SER A 1016 27.34 13.55 -31.25
C SER A 1016 27.39 13.34 -29.74
N ILE A 1017 26.27 13.58 -29.06
CA ILE A 1017 26.13 13.41 -27.60
C ILE A 1017 25.92 11.92 -27.22
N VAL A 1018 25.57 11.06 -28.19
CA VAL A 1018 25.45 9.62 -27.98
C VAL A 1018 26.73 8.92 -28.43
N GLY A 1019 27.56 8.55 -27.45
CA GLY A 1019 28.81 7.81 -27.68
C GLY A 1019 28.62 6.30 -27.53
N ASP A 1020 28.27 5.61 -28.63
CA ASP A 1020 28.39 4.15 -28.70
C ASP A 1020 28.89 3.68 -30.09
N ASP A 1021 29.73 2.65 -30.06
CA ASP A 1021 30.48 2.07 -31.18
C ASP A 1021 29.61 1.10 -32.02
N THR A 1022 28.33 0.95 -31.65
CA THR A 1022 27.33 0.10 -32.32
C THR A 1022 26.82 0.68 -33.63
N TYR A 1023 26.59 1.99 -33.71
CA TYR A 1023 25.97 2.60 -34.91
C TYR A 1023 26.86 2.46 -36.15
N ALA A 1024 28.17 2.70 -36.02
CA ALA A 1024 29.14 2.52 -37.10
C ALA A 1024 29.22 1.06 -37.58
N LYS A 1025 29.09 0.09 -36.66
CA LYS A 1025 29.03 -1.34 -36.99
C LYS A 1025 27.72 -1.71 -37.70
N ALA A 1026 26.59 -1.18 -37.25
CA ALA A 1026 25.27 -1.41 -37.86
C ALA A 1026 25.23 -0.87 -39.31
N VAL A 1027 25.76 0.33 -39.56
CA VAL A 1027 25.87 0.91 -40.91
C VAL A 1027 26.76 0.04 -41.81
N TRP A 1028 27.92 -0.42 -41.34
CA TRP A 1028 28.79 -1.29 -42.15
C TRP A 1028 28.17 -2.67 -42.42
N GLN A 1029 27.47 -3.25 -41.44
CA GLN A 1029 26.75 -4.51 -41.62
C GLN A 1029 25.63 -4.36 -42.66
N ASN A 1030 24.79 -3.32 -42.57
CA ASN A 1030 23.73 -3.05 -43.54
C ASN A 1030 24.25 -2.70 -44.94
N LEU A 1031 25.35 -1.94 -45.05
CA LEU A 1031 25.97 -1.65 -46.33
C LEU A 1031 26.52 -2.92 -46.99
N SER A 1032 27.17 -3.80 -46.20
CA SER A 1032 27.67 -5.08 -46.71
C SER A 1032 26.53 -6.03 -47.11
N SER A 1033 25.45 -6.13 -46.32
CA SER A 1033 24.32 -6.99 -46.64
C SER A 1033 23.59 -6.51 -47.90
N GLN A 1034 23.43 -5.20 -48.12
CA GLN A 1034 22.82 -4.68 -49.36
C GLN A 1034 23.73 -4.82 -50.59
N LEU A 1035 25.05 -4.61 -50.47
CA LEU A 1035 26.00 -4.83 -51.57
C LEU A 1035 26.07 -6.30 -52.02
N PHE A 1036 25.83 -7.26 -51.12
CA PHE A 1036 25.74 -8.69 -51.46
C PHE A 1036 24.31 -9.20 -51.71
N SER A 1037 23.27 -8.44 -51.32
CA SER A 1037 21.86 -8.74 -51.62
C SER A 1037 21.43 -8.27 -53.02
N THR A 1038 22.13 -7.30 -53.60
CA THR A 1038 21.82 -6.79 -54.95
C THR A 1038 22.36 -7.78 -55.98
N LYS A 1039 21.49 -8.35 -56.83
CA LYS A 1039 21.93 -9.28 -57.87
C LYS A 1039 22.92 -8.58 -58.82
N PRO A 1040 24.12 -9.12 -59.06
CA PRO A 1040 25.07 -8.50 -59.98
C PRO A 1040 24.48 -8.32 -61.38
N GLU A 1041 23.66 -9.28 -61.82
CA GLU A 1041 22.97 -9.35 -63.11
C GLU A 1041 22.14 -8.11 -63.47
N ASP A 1042 21.65 -7.35 -62.48
CA ASP A 1042 20.78 -6.18 -62.74
C ASP A 1042 21.55 -4.91 -63.14
N SER A 1043 22.89 -4.89 -63.01
CA SER A 1043 23.75 -3.73 -63.30
C SER A 1043 24.96 -4.10 -64.15
N LEU A 1044 25.20 -3.36 -65.24
CA LEU A 1044 26.40 -3.53 -66.08
C LEU A 1044 27.70 -3.38 -65.27
N ILE A 1045 27.74 -2.40 -64.37
CA ILE A 1045 28.94 -2.07 -63.60
C ILE A 1045 29.13 -3.04 -62.43
N LEU A 1046 28.07 -3.42 -61.72
CA LEU A 1046 28.19 -4.44 -60.65
C LEU A 1046 28.54 -5.81 -61.25
N SER A 1047 27.94 -6.17 -62.39
CA SER A 1047 28.32 -7.36 -63.15
C SER A 1047 29.79 -7.36 -63.56
N THR A 1048 30.31 -6.21 -64.01
CA THR A 1048 31.73 -6.06 -64.39
C THR A 1048 32.66 -6.18 -63.19
N ILE A 1049 32.33 -5.54 -62.06
CA ILE A 1049 33.12 -5.56 -60.81
C ILE A 1049 33.13 -6.97 -60.18
N MET A 1050 32.01 -7.68 -60.23
CA MET A 1050 31.87 -9.04 -59.70
C MET A 1050 32.27 -10.14 -60.70
N LEU A 1051 32.65 -9.78 -61.93
CA LEU A 1051 32.92 -10.68 -63.06
C LEU A 1051 31.77 -11.65 -63.39
N CYS A 1052 30.52 -11.20 -63.16
CA CYS A 1052 29.29 -11.90 -63.55
C CYS A 1052 29.06 -11.77 -65.06
N ILE A 1053 29.73 -12.62 -65.85
CA ILE A 1053 29.75 -12.55 -67.33
C ILE A 1053 28.33 -12.46 -67.94
N PRO A 1054 27.33 -13.28 -67.56
CA PRO A 1054 25.98 -13.16 -68.12
C PRO A 1054 25.30 -11.82 -67.84
N GLY A 1055 25.54 -11.24 -66.65
CA GLY A 1055 25.01 -9.93 -66.29
C GLY A 1055 25.64 -8.78 -67.09
N ILE A 1056 26.92 -8.91 -67.49
CA ILE A 1056 27.57 -7.97 -68.41
C ILE A 1056 26.82 -8.01 -69.76
N PHE A 1057 26.66 -9.19 -70.36
CA PHE A 1057 26.01 -9.33 -71.66
C PHE A 1057 24.54 -8.91 -71.66
N TYR A 1058 23.77 -9.29 -70.62
CA TYR A 1058 22.38 -8.88 -70.44
C TYR A 1058 22.23 -7.35 -70.45
N ASN A 1059 23.07 -6.62 -69.72
CA ASN A 1059 22.97 -5.15 -69.67
C ASN A 1059 23.54 -4.45 -70.91
N ILE A 1060 24.49 -5.04 -71.64
CA ILE A 1060 24.91 -4.52 -72.96
C ILE A 1060 23.76 -4.68 -73.97
N ASN A 1061 23.05 -5.83 -73.99
CA ASN A 1061 21.86 -6.02 -74.83
C ASN A 1061 20.74 -5.02 -74.45
N LYS A 1062 20.55 -4.76 -73.15
CA LYS A 1062 19.62 -3.75 -72.63
C LYS A 1062 19.95 -2.33 -73.11
N ALA A 1063 21.23 -1.96 -73.16
CA ALA A 1063 21.68 -0.70 -73.75
C ALA A 1063 21.38 -0.64 -75.26
N ARG A 1064 21.66 -1.72 -75.99
CA ARG A 1064 21.33 -1.86 -77.43
C ARG A 1064 19.85 -1.63 -77.71
N GLN A 1065 18.95 -2.21 -76.91
CA GLN A 1065 17.50 -2.02 -77.04
C GLN A 1065 17.05 -0.57 -76.79
N ILE A 1066 17.70 0.18 -75.89
CA ILE A 1066 17.40 1.60 -75.66
C ILE A 1066 17.79 2.45 -76.90
N ASP A 1067 18.92 2.14 -77.55
CA ASP A 1067 19.31 2.80 -78.80
C ASP A 1067 18.39 2.43 -79.97
N CYS A 1068 17.92 1.19 -80.05
CA CYS A 1068 16.90 0.79 -81.01
C CYS A 1068 15.54 1.50 -80.77
N TYR A 1069 15.12 1.64 -79.51
CA TYR A 1069 13.93 2.43 -79.15
C TYR A 1069 14.08 3.91 -79.50
N TYR A 1070 15.28 4.49 -79.34
CA TYR A 1070 15.54 5.87 -79.80
C TYR A 1070 15.36 6.01 -81.32
N VAL A 1071 15.95 5.10 -82.11
CA VAL A 1071 15.73 5.06 -83.57
C VAL A 1071 14.24 4.93 -83.90
N PHE A 1072 13.51 4.04 -83.22
CA PHE A 1072 12.07 3.86 -83.40
C PHE A 1072 11.29 5.17 -83.11
N CYS A 1073 11.57 5.84 -81.98
CA CYS A 1073 10.94 7.11 -81.63
C CYS A 1073 11.18 8.17 -82.72
N MET A 1074 12.42 8.28 -83.19
CA MET A 1074 12.85 9.26 -84.19
C MET A 1074 12.26 9.01 -85.58
N GLU A 1075 12.05 7.75 -85.98
CA GLU A 1075 11.51 7.40 -87.31
C GLU A 1075 10.00 7.18 -87.35
N LYS A 1076 9.36 6.86 -86.22
CA LYS A 1076 7.93 6.51 -86.14
C LYS A 1076 7.10 7.49 -85.33
N MET A 1077 7.61 8.01 -84.21
CA MET A 1077 6.85 8.93 -83.35
C MET A 1077 7.03 10.40 -83.75
N VAL A 1078 8.22 10.82 -84.17
CA VAL A 1078 8.47 12.22 -84.58
C VAL A 1078 7.62 12.64 -85.79
N PRO A 1079 7.46 11.82 -86.85
CA PRO A 1079 6.51 12.12 -87.94
C PRO A 1079 5.03 12.15 -87.51
N LEU A 1080 4.68 11.60 -86.34
CA LEU A 1080 3.35 11.65 -85.74
C LEU A 1080 3.17 12.82 -84.74
N GLY A 1081 4.13 13.76 -84.69
CA GLY A 1081 4.04 14.99 -83.89
C GLY A 1081 4.78 14.96 -82.55
N THR A 1082 5.48 13.87 -82.20
CA THR A 1082 6.35 13.86 -81.00
C THR A 1082 7.57 14.76 -81.26
N PRO A 1083 7.88 15.75 -80.41
CA PRO A 1083 9.02 16.61 -80.65
C PRO A 1083 10.33 15.85 -80.43
N ALA A 1084 11.33 16.04 -81.31
CA ALA A 1084 12.54 15.23 -81.32
C ALA A 1084 13.35 15.27 -80.01
N TYR A 1085 13.29 16.38 -79.26
CA TYR A 1085 13.93 16.47 -77.95
C TYR A 1085 13.34 15.46 -76.96
N ALA A 1086 12.06 15.09 -77.05
CA ALA A 1086 11.43 14.11 -76.17
C ALA A 1086 12.00 12.70 -76.41
N CYS A 1087 12.27 12.33 -77.67
CA CYS A 1087 12.98 11.08 -77.99
C CYS A 1087 14.41 11.09 -77.42
N GLN A 1088 15.14 12.21 -77.54
CA GLN A 1088 16.49 12.37 -76.98
C GLN A 1088 16.50 12.29 -75.44
N SER A 1089 15.66 13.08 -74.76
CA SER A 1089 15.50 13.04 -73.30
C SER A 1089 15.10 11.66 -72.81
N THR A 1090 14.22 10.95 -73.52
CA THR A 1090 13.83 9.57 -73.18
C THR A 1090 15.01 8.60 -73.31
N ARG A 1091 15.80 8.66 -74.40
CA ARG A 1091 17.04 7.87 -74.54
C ARG A 1091 18.01 8.13 -73.40
N TYR A 1092 18.29 9.40 -73.10
CA TYR A 1092 19.19 9.78 -72.00
C TYR A 1092 18.67 9.29 -70.65
N LEU A 1093 17.37 9.41 -70.37
CA LEU A 1093 16.78 8.97 -69.10
C LEU A 1093 16.74 7.44 -68.98
N MET A 1094 16.51 6.70 -70.08
CA MET A 1094 16.64 5.24 -70.09
C MET A 1094 18.09 4.78 -69.86
N TYR A 1095 19.08 5.39 -70.54
CA TYR A 1095 20.51 5.12 -70.28
C TYR A 1095 20.90 5.46 -68.84
N CYS A 1096 20.43 6.62 -68.34
CA CYS A 1096 20.65 7.06 -66.96
C CYS A 1096 20.02 6.07 -65.97
N LYS A 1097 18.81 5.55 -66.21
CA LYS A 1097 18.12 4.62 -65.31
C LYS A 1097 18.70 3.20 -65.34
N PHE A 1098 18.97 2.65 -66.52
CA PHE A 1098 19.25 1.21 -66.70
C PHE A 1098 20.72 0.86 -66.96
N VAL A 1099 21.54 1.78 -67.49
CA VAL A 1099 22.94 1.51 -67.83
C VAL A 1099 23.90 2.17 -66.82
N ILE A 1100 23.62 3.43 -66.45
CA ILE A 1100 24.50 4.22 -65.58
C ILE A 1100 24.00 4.26 -64.13
N GLY A 1101 22.69 4.31 -63.89
CA GLY A 1101 22.09 4.72 -62.61
C GLY A 1101 22.47 3.86 -61.41
N GLN A 1102 22.71 2.56 -61.63
CA GLN A 1102 23.14 1.65 -60.57
C GLN A 1102 24.62 1.84 -60.17
N PHE A 1103 25.41 2.64 -60.89
CA PHE A 1103 26.68 3.19 -60.38
C PHE A 1103 26.45 4.05 -59.14
N PHE A 1104 25.44 4.92 -59.18
CA PHE A 1104 25.05 5.74 -58.05
C PHE A 1104 24.41 4.94 -56.92
N ALA A 1105 24.10 3.64 -57.10
CA ALA A 1105 23.72 2.74 -56.01
C ALA A 1105 24.93 2.08 -55.31
N ILE A 1106 26.08 1.99 -55.98
CA ILE A 1106 27.33 1.42 -55.41
C ILE A 1106 28.05 2.47 -54.55
N VAL A 1107 28.01 3.74 -54.95
CA VAL A 1107 28.41 4.86 -54.10
C VAL A 1107 27.24 5.17 -53.14
N PRO A 1108 27.44 5.39 -51.83
CA PRO A 1108 26.34 5.54 -50.86
C PRO A 1108 25.38 6.72 -51.11
N PHE A 1109 25.69 7.61 -52.07
CA PHE A 1109 24.70 8.52 -52.64
C PHE A 1109 23.40 7.84 -53.06
N GLY A 1110 23.40 6.55 -53.40
CA GLY A 1110 22.17 5.81 -53.74
C GLY A 1110 21.22 5.63 -52.57
N GLN A 1111 21.74 5.36 -51.37
CA GLN A 1111 20.93 5.40 -50.15
C GLN A 1111 20.57 6.85 -49.81
N VAL A 1112 21.53 7.79 -49.85
CA VAL A 1112 21.26 9.20 -49.54
C VAL A 1112 20.18 9.80 -50.46
N ILE A 1113 20.16 9.50 -51.76
CA ILE A 1113 19.17 9.97 -52.75
C ILE A 1113 17.87 9.15 -52.67
N LYS A 1114 17.91 7.89 -52.24
CA LYS A 1114 16.68 7.10 -52.03
C LYS A 1114 15.96 7.53 -50.76
N GLU A 1115 16.69 7.84 -49.69
CA GLU A 1115 16.14 8.47 -48.50
C GLU A 1115 15.78 9.94 -48.78
N LEU A 1116 16.60 10.76 -49.44
CA LEU A 1116 16.18 12.12 -49.88
C LEU A 1116 14.93 12.06 -50.75
N GLY A 1117 14.85 11.12 -51.68
CA GLY A 1117 13.72 10.94 -52.59
C GLY A 1117 12.47 10.39 -51.89
N ARG A 1118 12.65 9.71 -50.75
CA ARG A 1118 11.57 9.29 -49.86
C ARG A 1118 11.13 10.44 -48.98
N MET A 1119 12.05 11.05 -48.22
CA MET A 1119 11.89 12.34 -47.52
C MET A 1119 11.19 13.42 -48.36
N VAL A 1120 11.52 13.52 -49.66
CA VAL A 1120 10.88 14.43 -50.63
C VAL A 1120 9.49 13.96 -51.04
N ALA A 1121 9.29 12.66 -51.31
CA ALA A 1121 7.96 12.15 -51.65
C ALA A 1121 7.01 12.30 -50.46
N ASP A 1122 7.50 12.00 -49.27
CA ASP A 1122 6.83 12.19 -47.99
C ASP A 1122 6.56 13.69 -47.78
N ALA A 1123 7.53 14.59 -47.98
CA ALA A 1123 7.32 16.06 -47.96
C ALA A 1123 6.51 16.67 -49.12
N LEU A 1124 6.10 15.87 -50.12
CA LEU A 1124 5.21 16.29 -51.21
C LEU A 1124 3.83 15.61 -51.13
N SER A 1125 3.67 14.62 -50.26
CA SER A 1125 2.40 13.93 -49.96
C SER A 1125 1.86 14.27 -48.58
N ASP A 1126 2.74 14.73 -47.67
CA ASP A 1126 2.43 15.34 -46.38
C ASP A 1126 3.05 16.76 -46.31
N PRO A 1127 2.23 17.82 -46.22
CA PRO A 1127 2.70 19.20 -46.07
C PRO A 1127 3.58 19.46 -44.83
N LEU A 1128 3.44 18.70 -43.74
CA LEU A 1128 4.21 18.94 -42.51
C LEU A 1128 5.70 18.59 -42.66
N ALA A 1129 6.02 17.51 -43.38
CA ALA A 1129 7.41 17.12 -43.60
C ALA A 1129 8.19 18.20 -44.37
N LEU A 1130 7.52 18.99 -45.23
CA LEU A 1130 8.12 20.13 -45.93
C LEU A 1130 8.60 21.24 -44.97
N ALA A 1131 7.85 21.49 -43.89
CA ALA A 1131 8.22 22.45 -42.84
C ALA A 1131 9.47 21.99 -42.05
N GLY A 1132 9.60 20.68 -41.80
CA GLY A 1132 10.80 20.09 -41.21
C GLY A 1132 12.07 20.37 -42.01
N TYR A 1133 12.00 20.28 -43.35
CA TYR A 1133 13.15 20.62 -44.22
C TYR A 1133 13.45 22.12 -44.25
N ALA A 1134 12.44 22.99 -44.12
CA ALA A 1134 12.65 24.43 -43.99
C ALA A 1134 13.39 24.78 -42.69
N ALA A 1135 13.02 24.16 -41.56
CA ALA A 1135 13.71 24.31 -40.27
C ALA A 1135 15.16 23.79 -40.34
N GLY A 1136 15.39 22.61 -40.91
CA GLY A 1136 16.74 22.06 -41.12
C GLY A 1136 17.63 22.97 -41.97
N ALA A 1137 17.09 23.54 -43.05
CA ALA A 1137 17.81 24.49 -43.91
C ALA A 1137 18.15 25.80 -43.20
N ALA A 1138 17.32 26.26 -42.24
CA ALA A 1138 17.63 27.42 -41.41
C ALA A 1138 18.81 27.14 -40.45
N VAL A 1139 18.82 25.98 -39.79
CA VAL A 1139 19.94 25.56 -38.91
C VAL A 1139 21.26 25.47 -39.68
N CYS A 1140 21.24 24.96 -40.92
CA CYS A 1140 22.44 24.91 -41.79
C CYS A 1140 23.06 26.29 -42.07
N LYS A 1141 22.31 27.39 -42.02
CA LYS A 1141 22.83 28.75 -42.23
C LYS A 1141 23.54 29.33 -41.00
N GLY A 1142 23.34 28.77 -39.81
CA GLY A 1142 23.98 29.25 -38.56
C GLY A 1142 25.41 28.74 -38.33
N SER A 1143 25.86 27.72 -39.08
CA SER A 1143 27.14 27.05 -38.81
C SER A 1143 28.30 27.61 -39.65
N TRP A 1144 29.20 28.36 -39.01
CA TRP A 1144 30.40 28.91 -39.65
C TRP A 1144 31.35 27.84 -40.25
N LEU A 1145 31.30 26.59 -39.76
CA LEU A 1145 32.07 25.48 -40.34
C LEU A 1145 31.61 25.12 -41.76
N ALA A 1146 30.36 25.39 -42.15
CA ALA A 1146 29.86 25.06 -43.50
C ALA A 1146 30.63 25.79 -44.62
N GLY A 1147 31.13 27.01 -44.32
CA GLY A 1147 31.95 27.79 -45.25
C GLY A 1147 33.35 27.21 -45.50
N LEU A 1148 33.87 26.38 -44.58
CA LEU A 1148 35.23 25.81 -44.64
C LEU A 1148 35.33 24.52 -45.47
N LEU A 1149 34.21 23.89 -45.83
CA LEU A 1149 34.18 22.57 -46.50
C LEU A 1149 33.49 22.58 -47.88
N HIS A 1150 33.07 23.74 -48.39
CA HIS A 1150 32.36 23.89 -49.67
C HIS A 1150 31.04 23.08 -49.82
N TRP A 1151 30.37 22.70 -48.72
CA TRP A 1151 29.13 21.90 -48.75
C TRP A 1151 27.87 22.68 -49.17
N GLY A 1152 27.95 24.00 -49.41
CA GLY A 1152 26.80 24.87 -49.73
C GLY A 1152 25.92 24.39 -50.90
N PHE A 1153 26.48 23.65 -51.85
CA PHE A 1153 25.74 23.06 -52.98
C PHE A 1153 24.58 22.14 -52.56
N ALA A 1154 24.63 21.54 -51.36
CA ALA A 1154 23.55 20.69 -50.84
C ALA A 1154 22.42 21.50 -50.17
N CYS A 1155 22.72 22.67 -49.61
CA CYS A 1155 21.77 23.45 -48.81
C CYS A 1155 20.88 24.37 -49.66
N ASP A 1156 21.41 24.93 -50.76
CA ASP A 1156 20.70 25.96 -51.54
C ASP A 1156 19.70 25.41 -52.57
N LYS A 1157 19.65 24.09 -52.82
CA LYS A 1157 18.84 23.50 -53.92
C LYS A 1157 17.93 22.29 -53.60
N PRO A 1158 17.40 22.08 -52.38
CA PRO A 1158 16.50 20.95 -52.10
C PRO A 1158 15.23 20.98 -52.97
N ILE A 1159 14.67 22.15 -53.27
CA ILE A 1159 13.47 22.29 -54.13
C ILE A 1159 13.74 21.81 -55.57
N ALA A 1160 14.92 22.07 -56.13
CA ALA A 1160 15.29 21.59 -57.46
C ALA A 1160 15.47 20.07 -57.50
N VAL A 1161 15.95 19.47 -56.40
CA VAL A 1161 15.99 18.01 -56.23
C VAL A 1161 14.57 17.45 -56.08
N ALA A 1162 13.70 18.12 -55.33
CA ALA A 1162 12.30 17.70 -55.13
C ALA A 1162 11.52 17.68 -56.45
N GLN A 1163 11.65 18.73 -57.25
CA GLN A 1163 11.07 18.81 -58.60
C GLN A 1163 11.63 17.71 -59.52
N ALA A 1164 12.94 17.45 -59.48
CA ALA A 1164 13.54 16.35 -60.25
C ALA A 1164 13.03 14.96 -59.82
N VAL A 1165 12.82 14.73 -58.52
CA VAL A 1165 12.27 13.48 -57.97
C VAL A 1165 10.82 13.27 -58.41
N ALA A 1166 9.94 14.28 -58.29
CA ALA A 1166 8.54 14.18 -58.71
C ALA A 1166 8.39 13.91 -60.22
N VAL A 1167 9.22 14.57 -61.04
CA VAL A 1167 9.33 14.28 -62.48
C VAL A 1167 9.85 12.85 -62.71
N SER A 1168 10.83 12.37 -61.93
CA SER A 1168 11.34 11.00 -62.05
C SER A 1168 10.33 9.92 -61.64
N GLN A 1169 9.41 10.21 -60.72
CA GLN A 1169 8.37 9.28 -60.26
C GLN A 1169 7.23 9.15 -61.26
N SER A 1170 6.70 10.27 -61.79
CA SER A 1170 5.66 10.25 -62.82
C SER A 1170 6.14 9.59 -64.13
N LEU A 1171 7.37 9.88 -64.57
CA LEU A 1171 8.04 9.13 -65.63
C LEU A 1171 8.29 7.66 -65.21
N GLY A 1172 8.65 7.43 -63.95
CA GLY A 1172 8.89 6.12 -63.38
C GLY A 1172 7.71 5.16 -63.52
N GLU A 1173 6.49 5.66 -63.31
CA GLU A 1173 5.22 4.96 -63.51
C GLU A 1173 5.00 4.59 -64.99
N GLN A 1174 5.17 5.55 -65.90
CA GLN A 1174 5.07 5.30 -67.35
C GLN A 1174 6.07 4.22 -67.81
N PHE A 1175 7.30 4.25 -67.28
CA PHE A 1175 8.31 3.23 -67.59
C PHE A 1175 8.12 1.88 -66.85
N LYS A 1176 7.17 1.72 -65.91
CA LYS A 1176 6.79 0.38 -65.39
C LYS A 1176 6.12 -0.48 -66.48
N GLN A 1177 5.54 0.14 -67.52
CA GLN A 1177 4.91 -0.57 -68.63
C GLN A 1177 5.92 -1.07 -69.69
N PHE A 1178 7.18 -0.64 -69.63
CA PHE A 1178 8.23 -1.03 -70.59
C PHE A 1178 8.71 -2.47 -70.33
N LYS A 1179 7.91 -3.45 -70.78
CA LYS A 1179 8.26 -4.88 -70.74
C LYS A 1179 9.31 -5.20 -71.82
N PRO A 1180 10.45 -5.84 -71.49
CA PRO A 1180 11.49 -6.20 -72.47
C PRO A 1180 11.11 -7.29 -73.50
N SER A 1181 9.82 -7.58 -73.69
CA SER A 1181 9.31 -8.64 -74.57
C SER A 1181 9.11 -8.21 -76.03
N GLN A 1182 9.43 -6.95 -76.36
CA GLN A 1182 9.31 -6.38 -77.70
C GLN A 1182 10.70 -5.93 -78.16
N ASP A 1183 11.20 -6.52 -79.27
CA ASP A 1183 12.52 -6.24 -79.80
C ASP A 1183 12.46 -5.00 -80.72
N PHE A 1184 12.81 -3.85 -80.17
CA PHE A 1184 12.83 -2.59 -80.92
C PHE A 1184 13.88 -2.59 -82.03
N CYS A 1185 14.93 -3.43 -81.94
CA CYS A 1185 15.94 -3.57 -82.99
C CYS A 1185 15.36 -4.26 -84.23
N GLN A 1186 14.50 -5.28 -84.01
CA GLN A 1186 13.76 -5.94 -85.08
C GLN A 1186 12.82 -4.96 -85.80
N GLU A 1187 12.10 -4.09 -85.06
CA GLU A 1187 11.16 -3.12 -85.64
C GLU A 1187 11.83 -1.98 -86.44
N VAL A 1188 13.09 -1.64 -86.14
CA VAL A 1188 13.88 -0.66 -86.91
C VAL A 1188 14.78 -1.27 -88.00
N GLY A 1189 14.64 -2.58 -88.25
CA GLY A 1189 15.34 -3.28 -89.34
C GLY A 1189 16.86 -3.38 -89.15
N VAL A 1190 17.30 -3.64 -87.91
CA VAL A 1190 18.70 -3.83 -87.51
C VAL A 1190 19.07 -5.30 -87.42
#